data_AF-A0A8T1N5F9-F1
#
_entry.id   AF-A0A8T1N5F9-F1
#
_cell.length_a   1.000
_cell.length_b   1.000
_cell.length_c   1.000
_cell.angle_alpha   90.00
_cell.angle_beta   90.00
_cell.angle_gamma   90.00
#
_symmetry.space_group_name_H-M   'P 1'
#
loop_
_entity.id
_entity.type
_entity.pdbx_description
1 polymer ?
#
loop_
_entity_poly.entity_id
_entity_poly.type
_entity_poly.pdbx_seq_one_letter_code
_entity_poly.pdbx_strand_id
1 'polypeptide(L)'
;MGRNEVEDKVENVVDPEDEHNGDPGDKKLKQEVGEISVERLFEDQEVPSWRKQLTMRAFVVSFFLSILFTFIVMKLNLTTGIIPSLNVSAGLLGFFFVRTWTRLLHKSGLLKQPFTRQENTVIQTCVVASSGIAFSGGFGSYLFGMSKRISEQSSDTHDFKNPSLGWIIGFLFVVSFLGLFSVVPLRRIMIIDFKLTYPSGTATAHLINSFHTPHGAKLAKKQVKALGKFFTFSFLWGFFQWFYTAGDNCGFLKFPSLGLQAYKYRFYFDFSATYVGVGMICPYIINVSVLVGGILSWGLMWPLIENRKGDWYPANLKSDSMFGLQAFKVFIAIALILGDGLYNFLKVLSQTILGLSHQLLTKKLSSELPVADHSSPKSSQLSYDDKRRSQLFLKDQIPPWFAIGGYVAIAAISIGTLPHIFHQLKWYYILVIYIFAPALAFCNAYGCGLTDWSLASTYGKLAIFTIGAWAGASHGGVLAGLAACGVMMNIVSTASDLMQDFKTGYLTLASPRAMFVSQLIGTAMGCVIAPSVFWLFYNAFDDIGVPGSEYAAPYAIVFRNMAIVGVDGFSSLPKNCLLLCYVFFGAAILINLIRDRVDKKWGRYIPLPMAMAIPFYIGPYFAIDMCVGSLILFIWEKINKSKADAFGPAVASGLICGEGIWTLPASILALAGVKPPICMKFLSRGSNAKVDKFLTS
;
A
#
# COMPACT_ATOMS: atom_id res chain seq x y z
N MET A 1 9.14 6.66 58.59
CA MET A 1 9.23 8.09 58.97
C MET A 1 10.37 8.68 58.15
N GLY A 2 10.23 9.58 57.19
CA GLY A 2 9.13 10.45 56.80
C GLY A 2 9.69 11.86 56.60
N ARG A 3 9.67 12.34 55.34
CA ARG A 3 9.60 13.77 54.89
C ARG A 3 10.83 14.67 55.16
N ASN A 4 11.15 15.73 54.42
CA ASN A 4 10.69 16.40 53.17
C ASN A 4 11.68 17.57 52.92
N GLU A 5 12.11 17.87 51.69
CA GLU A 5 11.71 19.01 50.80
C GLU A 5 12.79 20.13 50.74
N VAL A 6 13.33 20.47 49.55
CA VAL A 6 13.00 21.61 48.64
C VAL A 6 13.62 22.92 49.18
N GLU A 7 14.40 23.75 48.48
CA GLU A 7 14.15 24.44 47.20
C GLU A 7 15.39 25.23 46.68
N ASP A 8 15.23 25.72 45.46
CA ASP A 8 16.10 26.47 44.55
C ASP A 8 16.84 27.73 45.05
N LYS A 9 17.92 28.09 44.33
CA LYS A 9 18.02 29.41 43.65
C LYS A 9 19.11 29.49 42.58
N VAL A 10 18.68 30.06 41.47
CA VAL A 10 19.37 30.46 40.23
C VAL A 10 20.26 31.68 40.47
N GLU A 11 21.38 31.79 39.76
CA GLU A 11 21.83 33.12 39.32
C GLU A 11 22.55 33.10 37.95
N ASN A 12 22.14 34.07 37.14
CA ASN A 12 22.51 34.31 35.76
C ASN A 12 23.89 34.95 35.66
N VAL A 13 24.66 34.61 34.62
CA VAL A 13 25.60 35.56 34.00
C VAL A 13 25.37 35.51 32.49
N VAL A 14 24.74 36.56 32.00
CA VAL A 14 24.70 36.95 30.59
C VAL A 14 25.84 37.96 30.43
N ASP A 15 26.83 37.63 29.62
CA ASP A 15 27.70 38.63 29.01
C ASP A 15 27.31 38.75 27.52
N PRO A 16 27.11 39.97 27.00
CA PRO A 16 26.78 40.22 25.61
C PRO A 16 28.06 40.54 24.84
N GLU A 17 28.46 39.70 23.88
CA GLU A 17 29.28 40.05 22.69
C GLU A 17 29.77 38.75 22.01
N ASP A 18 29.11 38.34 20.93
CA ASP A 18 29.71 37.73 19.72
C ASP A 18 28.60 37.22 18.78
N GLU A 19 28.07 38.13 17.97
CA GLU A 19 27.24 37.82 16.80
C GLU A 19 28.08 37.21 15.67
N HIS A 20 28.48 35.93 15.79
CA HIS A 20 28.68 34.99 14.67
C HIS A 20 29.34 33.70 15.17
N ASN A 21 28.60 32.84 15.87
CA ASN A 21 29.03 31.45 16.03
C ASN A 21 27.82 30.53 16.17
N GLY A 22 27.65 29.61 15.21
CA GLY A 22 26.60 28.60 15.24
C GLY A 22 26.60 27.83 16.56
N ASP A 23 25.40 27.66 17.13
CA ASP A 23 25.09 26.95 18.37
C ASP A 23 26.03 25.74 18.61
N PRO A 24 26.77 25.67 19.73
CA PRO A 24 27.61 24.52 20.10
C PRO A 24 26.83 23.20 20.06
N GLY A 25 25.53 23.24 20.36
CA GLY A 25 24.63 22.10 20.24
C GLY A 25 24.49 21.61 18.80
N ASP A 26 24.48 22.51 17.82
CA ASP A 26 24.32 22.21 16.40
C ASP A 26 25.62 21.70 15.76
N LYS A 27 26.80 22.17 16.21
CA LYS A 27 28.10 21.59 15.81
C LYS A 27 28.27 20.16 16.35
N LYS A 28 27.91 19.92 17.61
CA LYS A 28 27.95 18.58 18.23
C LYS A 28 26.93 17.64 17.60
N LEU A 29 25.73 18.14 17.28
CA LEU A 29 24.75 17.37 16.51
C LEU A 29 25.24 17.10 15.09
N LYS A 30 25.84 18.04 14.38
CA LYS A 30 26.40 17.83 13.03
C LYS A 30 27.52 16.78 13.02
N GLN A 31 28.33 16.73 14.07
CA GLN A 31 29.37 15.71 14.25
C GLN A 31 28.77 14.34 14.60
N GLU A 32 27.78 14.29 15.51
CA GLU A 32 27.00 13.06 15.78
C GLU A 32 26.18 12.60 14.56
N VAL A 33 25.69 13.54 13.72
CA VAL A 33 24.86 13.32 12.53
C VAL A 33 25.68 12.83 11.34
N GLY A 34 26.92 13.31 11.20
CA GLY A 34 27.90 12.76 10.27
C GLY A 34 28.31 11.30 10.56
N GLU A 35 28.05 10.81 11.77
CA GLU A 35 28.28 9.42 12.19
C GLU A 35 27.01 8.56 12.29
N ILE A 36 25.82 9.10 11.99
CA ILE A 36 24.55 8.34 12.08
C ILE A 36 24.51 7.27 11.02
N SER A 37 24.64 6.04 11.49
CA SER A 37 24.41 4.86 10.70
C SER A 37 23.65 3.90 11.62
N VAL A 38 22.39 3.63 11.28
CA VAL A 38 21.60 2.62 12.02
C VAL A 38 22.35 1.31 11.99
N GLU A 39 22.98 0.98 10.87
CA GLU A 39 23.73 -0.26 10.76
C GLU A 39 25.04 -0.26 11.57
N ARG A 40 25.70 0.89 11.80
CA ARG A 40 26.84 0.97 12.75
C ARG A 40 26.41 0.62 14.18
N LEU A 41 25.18 0.99 14.59
CA LEU A 41 24.65 0.61 15.92
C LEU A 41 24.48 -0.91 16.09
N PHE A 42 24.33 -1.63 14.98
CA PHE A 42 24.19 -3.09 14.93
C PHE A 42 25.46 -3.76 14.38
N GLU A 43 26.62 -3.08 14.35
CA GLU A 43 27.88 -3.65 13.87
C GLU A 43 28.35 -4.84 14.69
N ASP A 44 28.22 -4.76 16.01
CA ASP A 44 28.59 -5.84 16.93
C ASP A 44 27.57 -7.00 16.97
N GLN A 45 26.43 -6.86 16.29
CA GLN A 45 25.41 -7.91 16.21
C GLN A 45 25.49 -8.67 14.89
N GLU A 46 25.78 -9.97 14.99
CA GLU A 46 25.79 -10.83 13.82
C GLU A 46 24.37 -10.98 13.24
N VAL A 47 24.24 -10.72 11.94
CA VAL A 47 22.97 -10.95 11.24
C VAL A 47 22.77 -12.45 11.04
N PRO A 48 21.71 -13.06 11.59
CA PRO A 48 21.48 -14.49 11.47
C PRO A 48 21.31 -14.89 10.00
N SER A 49 21.78 -16.08 9.64
CA SER A 49 21.56 -16.63 8.29
C SER A 49 20.07 -16.77 7.98
N TRP A 50 19.70 -16.71 6.70
CA TRP A 50 18.28 -16.71 6.29
C TRP A 50 17.45 -17.86 6.89
N ARG A 51 18.04 -19.05 7.07
CA ARG A 51 17.37 -20.20 7.71
C ARG A 51 17.10 -19.99 9.20
N LYS A 52 18.00 -19.29 9.89
CA LYS A 52 17.87 -18.96 11.32
C LYS A 52 16.91 -17.79 11.55
N GLN A 53 16.61 -16.99 10.51
CA GLN A 53 15.57 -15.96 10.57
C GLN A 53 14.15 -16.58 10.56
N LEU A 54 14.00 -17.76 9.95
CA LEU A 54 12.75 -18.52 9.86
C LEU A 54 12.62 -19.44 11.07
N THR A 55 12.01 -18.95 12.16
CA THR A 55 11.84 -19.72 13.39
C THR A 55 10.43 -20.32 13.49
N MET A 56 10.31 -21.47 14.15
CA MET A 56 8.99 -22.07 14.41
C MET A 56 8.11 -21.16 15.27
N ARG A 57 8.67 -20.47 16.26
CA ARG A 57 7.91 -19.53 17.10
C ARG A 57 7.38 -18.35 16.29
N ALA A 58 8.12 -17.85 15.31
CA ALA A 58 7.65 -16.81 14.41
C ALA A 58 6.43 -17.29 13.61
N PHE A 59 6.47 -18.49 13.05
CA PHE A 59 5.33 -19.04 12.30
C PHE A 59 4.10 -19.33 13.17
N VAL A 60 4.29 -19.84 14.39
CA VAL A 60 3.19 -20.07 15.34
C VAL A 60 2.51 -18.75 15.72
N VAL A 61 3.29 -17.72 16.08
CA VAL A 61 2.73 -16.40 16.39
C VAL A 61 2.06 -15.79 15.16
N SER A 62 2.68 -15.94 13.98
CA SER A 62 2.08 -15.48 12.72
C SER A 62 0.75 -16.15 12.46
N PHE A 63 0.59 -17.45 12.74
CA PHE A 63 -0.67 -18.17 12.57
C PHE A 63 -1.82 -17.56 13.37
N PHE A 64 -1.63 -17.34 14.67
CA PHE A 64 -2.66 -16.73 15.51
C PHE A 64 -2.96 -15.29 15.12
N LEU A 65 -1.93 -14.50 14.80
CA LEU A 65 -2.11 -13.13 14.32
C LEU A 65 -2.82 -13.09 12.97
N SER A 66 -2.51 -14.00 12.05
CA SER A 66 -3.19 -14.09 10.75
C SER A 66 -4.68 -14.35 10.91
N ILE A 67 -5.10 -15.21 11.84
CA ILE A 67 -6.53 -15.41 12.13
C ILE A 67 -7.17 -14.09 12.58
N LEU A 68 -6.59 -13.45 13.60
CA LEU A 68 -7.09 -12.18 14.14
C LEU A 68 -7.22 -11.09 13.06
N PHE A 69 -6.17 -10.89 12.27
CA PHE A 69 -6.13 -9.85 11.24
C PHE A 69 -7.09 -10.18 10.09
N THR A 70 -7.23 -11.45 9.73
CA THR A 70 -8.19 -11.86 8.68
C THR A 70 -9.63 -11.57 9.11
N PHE A 71 -10.01 -11.79 10.38
CA PHE A 71 -11.35 -11.37 10.87
C PHE A 71 -11.58 -9.87 10.72
N ILE A 72 -10.59 -9.06 11.09
CA ILE A 72 -10.67 -7.60 10.98
C ILE A 72 -10.81 -7.18 9.52
N VAL A 73 -9.92 -7.66 8.65
CA VAL A 73 -9.92 -7.34 7.22
C VAL A 73 -11.23 -7.80 6.56
N MET A 74 -11.73 -8.99 6.91
CA MET A 74 -12.99 -9.50 6.40
C MET A 74 -14.16 -8.59 6.79
N LYS A 75 -14.22 -8.15 8.06
CA LYS A 75 -15.25 -7.22 8.51
C LYS A 75 -15.21 -5.91 7.72
N LEU A 76 -14.02 -5.32 7.60
CA LEU A 76 -13.82 -4.06 6.88
C LEU A 76 -14.21 -4.19 5.42
N ASN A 77 -13.88 -5.32 4.76
CA ASN A 77 -14.29 -5.62 3.39
C ASN A 77 -15.81 -5.66 3.21
N LEU A 78 -16.51 -6.34 4.12
CA LEU A 78 -17.96 -6.53 4.03
C LEU A 78 -18.77 -5.29 4.46
N THR A 79 -18.14 -4.32 5.13
CA THR A 79 -18.80 -3.11 5.64
C THR A 79 -18.46 -1.89 4.80
N THR A 80 -17.19 -1.46 4.84
CA THR A 80 -16.72 -0.20 4.23
C THR A 80 -15.98 -0.42 2.91
N GLY A 81 -15.42 -1.62 2.71
CA GLY A 81 -14.57 -1.99 1.58
C GLY A 81 -13.24 -1.23 1.48
N ILE A 82 -12.87 -0.45 2.51
CA ILE A 82 -11.59 0.23 2.59
C ILE A 82 -10.79 -0.40 3.72
N ILE A 83 -9.59 -0.87 3.40
CA ILE A 83 -8.70 -1.52 4.37
C ILE A 83 -7.45 -0.66 4.52
N PRO A 84 -7.16 -0.18 5.74
CA PRO A 84 -5.91 0.50 6.02
C PRO A 84 -4.75 -0.50 6.06
N SER A 85 -3.52 0.00 5.93
CA SER A 85 -2.33 -0.83 6.08
C SER A 85 -2.25 -1.41 7.49
N LEU A 86 -2.08 -2.73 7.58
CA LEU A 86 -1.96 -3.45 8.84
C LEU A 86 -0.50 -3.86 9.14
N ASN A 87 0.47 -3.45 8.31
CA ASN A 87 1.88 -3.84 8.41
C ASN A 87 2.50 -3.45 9.76
N VAL A 88 2.23 -2.22 10.20
CA VAL A 88 2.70 -1.70 11.49
C VAL A 88 2.14 -2.53 12.64
N SER A 89 0.83 -2.75 12.64
CA SER A 89 0.12 -3.50 13.68
C SER A 89 0.64 -4.93 13.78
N ALA A 90 0.91 -5.58 12.63
CA ALA A 90 1.51 -6.90 12.57
C ALA A 90 2.93 -6.92 13.18
N GLY A 91 3.78 -5.93 12.86
CA GLY A 91 5.14 -5.83 13.40
C GLY A 91 5.19 -5.53 14.91
N LEU A 92 4.26 -4.71 15.45
CA LEU A 92 4.16 -4.44 16.89
C LEU A 92 3.65 -5.67 17.65
N LEU A 93 2.55 -6.28 17.21
CA LEU A 93 1.99 -7.43 17.90
C LEU A 93 2.93 -8.63 17.80
N GLY A 94 3.57 -8.84 16.64
CA GLY A 94 4.63 -9.84 16.47
C GLY A 94 5.73 -9.68 17.52
N PHE A 95 6.21 -8.45 17.73
CA PHE A 95 7.17 -8.16 18.79
C PHE A 95 6.64 -8.49 20.19
N PHE A 96 5.42 -8.04 20.51
CA PHE A 96 4.82 -8.25 21.83
C PHE A 96 4.62 -9.74 22.16
N PHE A 97 4.04 -10.51 21.24
CA PHE A 97 3.76 -11.94 21.44
C PHE A 97 5.05 -12.76 21.50
N VAL A 98 6.02 -12.54 20.61
CA VAL A 98 7.29 -13.28 20.66
C VAL A 98 8.14 -12.87 21.85
N ARG A 99 8.13 -11.60 22.26
CA ARG A 99 8.83 -11.18 23.49
C ARG A 99 8.22 -11.83 24.73
N THR A 100 6.89 -11.92 24.79
CA THR A 100 6.19 -12.62 25.87
C THR A 100 6.51 -14.11 25.87
N TRP A 101 6.44 -14.76 24.71
CA TRP A 101 6.83 -16.16 24.52
C TRP A 101 8.28 -16.43 24.94
N THR A 102 9.20 -15.55 24.55
CA THR A 102 10.63 -15.65 24.86
C THR A 102 10.88 -15.50 26.36
N ARG A 103 10.18 -14.60 27.04
CA ARG A 103 10.24 -14.46 28.51
C ARG A 103 9.73 -15.72 29.22
N LEU A 104 8.64 -16.33 28.73
CA LEU A 104 8.11 -17.58 29.28
C LEU A 104 9.13 -18.73 29.10
N LEU A 105 9.68 -18.90 27.90
CA LEU A 105 10.71 -19.92 27.64
C LEU A 105 11.99 -19.70 28.45
N HIS A 106 12.40 -18.45 28.67
CA HIS A 106 13.53 -18.13 29.53
C HIS A 106 13.27 -18.56 30.98
N LYS A 107 12.04 -18.38 31.50
CA LYS A 107 11.67 -18.89 32.82
C LYS A 107 11.68 -20.42 32.91
N SER A 108 11.41 -21.10 31.79
CA SER A 108 11.44 -22.57 31.70
C SER A 108 12.83 -23.16 31.38
N GLY A 109 13.88 -22.34 31.24
CA GLY A 109 15.24 -22.81 30.91
C GLY A 109 15.42 -23.35 29.47
N LEU A 110 14.39 -23.25 28.62
CA LEU A 110 14.38 -23.82 27.25
C LEU A 110 14.77 -22.81 26.17
N LEU A 111 15.34 -21.65 26.54
CA LEU A 111 15.64 -20.59 25.58
C LEU A 111 16.86 -20.94 24.74
N LYS A 112 16.63 -21.31 23.47
CA LYS A 112 17.70 -21.67 22.52
C LYS A 112 18.25 -20.49 21.69
N GLN A 113 17.45 -19.44 21.43
CA GLN A 113 17.84 -18.36 20.50
C GLN A 113 17.24 -16.97 20.89
N PRO A 114 18.01 -15.87 20.78
CA PRO A 114 17.53 -14.51 21.02
C PRO A 114 16.53 -14.07 19.95
N PHE A 115 15.61 -13.16 20.30
CA PHE A 115 14.64 -12.59 19.37
C PHE A 115 15.26 -11.42 18.59
N THR A 116 15.32 -11.54 17.27
CA THR A 116 16.02 -10.60 16.38
C THR A 116 15.05 -9.72 15.58
N ARG A 117 15.55 -8.59 15.06
CA ARG A 117 14.74 -7.71 14.18
C ARG A 117 14.33 -8.40 12.88
N GLN A 118 15.15 -9.31 12.36
CA GLN A 118 14.86 -10.07 11.16
C GLN A 118 13.73 -11.06 11.39
N GLU A 119 13.73 -11.72 12.55
CA GLU A 119 12.62 -12.60 12.95
C GLU A 119 11.31 -11.83 13.13
N ASN A 120 11.34 -10.62 13.69
CA ASN A 120 10.14 -9.77 13.78
C ASN A 120 9.62 -9.36 12.39
N THR A 121 10.54 -9.08 11.46
CA THR A 121 10.18 -8.79 10.06
C THR A 121 9.51 -9.99 9.40
N VAL A 122 10.04 -11.21 9.62
CA VAL A 122 9.42 -12.47 9.14
C VAL A 122 7.97 -12.63 9.61
N ILE A 123 7.68 -12.28 10.88
CA ILE A 123 6.32 -12.35 11.43
C ILE A 123 5.41 -11.34 10.73
N GLN A 124 5.87 -10.09 10.60
CA GLN A 124 5.12 -9.05 9.93
C GLN A 124 4.79 -9.44 8.48
N THR A 125 5.78 -9.93 7.71
CA THR A 125 5.58 -10.39 6.33
C THR A 125 4.55 -11.51 6.27
N CYS A 126 4.66 -12.52 7.14
CA CYS A 126 3.73 -13.66 7.14
C CYS A 126 2.27 -13.24 7.43
N VAL A 127 2.07 -12.37 8.43
CA VAL A 127 0.74 -11.87 8.82
C VAL A 127 0.13 -10.97 7.75
N VAL A 128 0.93 -10.08 7.15
CA VAL A 128 0.48 -9.19 6.07
C VAL A 128 0.16 -10.00 4.81
N ALA A 129 0.97 -10.97 4.43
CA ALA A 129 0.68 -11.85 3.30
C ALA A 129 -0.62 -12.61 3.49
N SER A 130 -0.88 -13.12 4.70
CA SER A 130 -2.07 -13.90 5.01
C SER A 130 -3.35 -13.03 5.03
N SER A 131 -3.30 -11.91 5.75
CA SER A 131 -4.43 -10.97 5.81
C SER A 131 -4.66 -10.22 4.49
N GLY A 132 -3.61 -10.04 3.67
CA GLY A 132 -3.71 -9.51 2.31
C GLY A 132 -4.61 -10.36 1.40
N ILE A 133 -4.60 -11.70 1.57
CA ILE A 133 -5.52 -12.59 0.83
C ILE A 133 -6.99 -12.34 1.21
N ALA A 134 -7.28 -11.90 2.44
CA ALA A 134 -8.64 -11.51 2.79
C ALA A 134 -9.12 -10.29 2.00
N PHE A 135 -8.21 -9.41 1.54
CA PHE A 135 -8.53 -8.32 0.61
C PHE A 135 -8.52 -8.77 -0.85
N SER A 136 -7.38 -9.31 -1.32
CA SER A 136 -7.17 -9.65 -2.73
C SER A 136 -8.03 -10.82 -3.19
N GLY A 137 -8.52 -11.66 -2.26
CA GLY A 137 -9.41 -12.80 -2.51
C GLY A 137 -10.84 -12.43 -2.89
N GLY A 138 -11.22 -11.14 -2.81
CA GLY A 138 -12.46 -10.65 -3.40
C GLY A 138 -13.74 -10.90 -2.60
N PHE A 139 -13.63 -11.24 -1.32
CA PHE A 139 -14.76 -11.64 -0.46
C PHE A 139 -15.81 -10.54 -0.22
N GLY A 140 -15.45 -9.26 -0.39
CA GLY A 140 -16.39 -8.12 -0.38
C GLY A 140 -16.56 -7.47 -1.76
N SER A 141 -15.97 -8.05 -2.83
CA SER A 141 -15.90 -7.45 -4.17
C SER A 141 -16.18 -8.49 -5.26
N TYR A 142 -15.20 -8.84 -6.11
CA TYR A 142 -15.44 -9.63 -7.32
C TYR A 142 -15.92 -11.06 -7.01
N LEU A 143 -15.43 -11.71 -5.95
CA LEU A 143 -15.76 -13.10 -5.63
C LEU A 143 -17.19 -13.18 -5.11
N PHE A 144 -17.55 -12.29 -4.19
CA PHE A 144 -18.91 -12.25 -3.68
C PHE A 144 -19.92 -11.71 -4.71
N GLY A 145 -19.46 -10.86 -5.64
CA GLY A 145 -20.22 -10.44 -6.82
C GLY A 145 -20.63 -11.57 -7.77
N MET A 146 -19.98 -12.75 -7.67
CA MET A 146 -20.40 -13.96 -8.41
C MET A 146 -21.61 -14.66 -7.77
N SER A 147 -21.93 -14.36 -6.50
CA SER A 147 -22.95 -15.09 -5.76
C SER A 147 -24.36 -14.80 -6.28
N LYS A 148 -25.27 -15.76 -6.06
CA LYS A 148 -26.70 -15.59 -6.35
C LYS A 148 -27.31 -14.40 -5.59
N ARG A 149 -26.91 -14.20 -4.31
CA ARG A 149 -27.40 -13.11 -3.45
C ARG A 149 -27.15 -11.72 -4.06
N ILE A 150 -26.01 -11.53 -4.71
CA ILE A 150 -25.69 -10.28 -5.41
C ILE A 150 -26.28 -10.25 -6.82
N SER A 151 -26.39 -11.41 -7.47
CA SER A 151 -27.01 -11.56 -8.80
C SER A 151 -28.45 -11.07 -8.84
N GLU A 152 -29.25 -11.46 -7.87
CA GLU A 152 -30.67 -11.10 -7.76
C GLU A 152 -30.91 -9.60 -7.55
N GLN A 153 -29.87 -8.85 -7.17
CA GLN A 153 -29.92 -7.40 -7.00
C GLN A 153 -29.47 -6.64 -8.25
N SER A 154 -29.02 -7.34 -9.29
CA SER A 154 -28.49 -6.77 -10.52
C SER A 154 -29.41 -7.07 -11.71
N SER A 155 -29.11 -6.48 -12.87
CA SER A 155 -29.91 -6.68 -14.09
C SER A 155 -29.75 -8.07 -14.72
N ASP A 156 -28.65 -8.77 -14.44
CA ASP A 156 -28.41 -10.14 -14.90
C ASP A 156 -28.54 -11.11 -13.71
N THR A 157 -29.54 -11.99 -13.77
CA THR A 157 -29.84 -12.96 -12.72
C THR A 157 -29.36 -14.39 -13.02
N HIS A 158 -28.83 -14.67 -14.22
CA HIS A 158 -28.60 -16.04 -14.70
C HIS A 158 -27.14 -16.50 -14.58
N ASP A 159 -26.16 -15.60 -14.71
CA ASP A 159 -24.73 -15.94 -14.63
C ASP A 159 -24.17 -15.75 -13.21
N PHE A 160 -24.30 -16.79 -12.37
CA PHE A 160 -23.83 -16.78 -10.98
C PHE A 160 -23.15 -18.10 -10.57
N LYS A 161 -22.24 -18.02 -9.60
CA LYS A 161 -21.60 -19.15 -8.95
C LYS A 161 -21.55 -18.88 -7.45
N ASN A 162 -22.27 -19.69 -6.68
CA ASN A 162 -22.32 -19.49 -5.24
C ASN A 162 -20.97 -19.78 -4.56
N PRO A 163 -20.61 -19.02 -3.52
CA PRO A 163 -19.44 -19.29 -2.72
C PRO A 163 -19.47 -20.72 -2.17
N SER A 164 -18.36 -21.44 -2.31
CA SER A 164 -18.16 -22.70 -1.59
C SER A 164 -16.70 -22.82 -1.16
N LEU A 165 -16.48 -23.30 0.06
CA LEU A 165 -15.16 -23.30 0.69
C LEU A 165 -14.12 -24.06 -0.16
N GLY A 166 -14.49 -25.21 -0.73
CA GLY A 166 -13.57 -26.04 -1.52
C GLY A 166 -13.04 -25.35 -2.78
N TRP A 167 -13.91 -24.80 -3.62
CA TRP A 167 -13.45 -24.17 -4.86
C TRP A 167 -12.76 -22.83 -4.61
N ILE A 168 -13.17 -22.08 -3.58
CA ILE A 168 -12.53 -20.80 -3.22
C ILE A 168 -11.09 -21.05 -2.76
N ILE A 169 -10.86 -22.02 -1.88
CA ILE A 169 -9.51 -22.40 -1.45
C ILE A 169 -8.68 -22.81 -2.67
N GLY A 170 -9.20 -23.70 -3.52
CA GLY A 170 -8.51 -24.14 -4.74
C GLY A 170 -8.16 -22.97 -5.67
N PHE A 171 -9.10 -22.06 -5.89
CA PHE A 171 -8.89 -20.86 -6.71
C PHE A 171 -7.77 -19.99 -6.15
N LEU A 172 -7.81 -19.65 -4.86
CA LEU A 172 -6.80 -18.79 -4.23
C LEU A 172 -5.42 -19.44 -4.22
N PHE A 173 -5.31 -20.75 -3.97
CA PHE A 173 -4.03 -21.46 -4.06
C PHE A 173 -3.42 -21.43 -5.46
N VAL A 174 -4.25 -21.43 -6.49
CA VAL A 174 -3.78 -21.42 -7.88
C VAL A 174 -3.32 -20.02 -8.30
N VAL A 175 -4.03 -18.95 -7.88
CA VAL A 175 -3.76 -17.59 -8.38
C VAL A 175 -2.84 -16.74 -7.52
N SER A 176 -2.78 -16.98 -6.20
CA SER A 176 -2.14 -16.05 -5.26
C SER A 176 -0.61 -16.10 -5.28
N PHE A 177 -0.01 -17.18 -5.78
CA PHE A 177 1.45 -17.34 -5.75
C PHE A 177 2.16 -16.73 -6.96
N LEU A 178 1.48 -16.56 -8.10
CA LEU A 178 2.07 -16.05 -9.34
C LEU A 178 2.68 -14.66 -9.18
N GLY A 179 2.02 -13.78 -8.41
CA GLY A 179 2.52 -12.44 -8.12
C GLY A 179 3.89 -12.46 -7.46
N LEU A 180 4.11 -13.39 -6.52
CA LEU A 180 5.38 -13.53 -5.80
C LEU A 180 6.54 -13.74 -6.78
N PHE A 181 6.39 -14.69 -7.71
CA PHE A 181 7.44 -15.04 -8.67
C PHE A 181 7.67 -13.95 -9.73
N SER A 182 6.63 -13.21 -10.11
CA SER A 182 6.71 -12.19 -11.17
C SER A 182 7.65 -11.02 -10.84
N VAL A 183 7.73 -10.61 -9.57
CA VAL A 183 8.49 -9.41 -9.16
C VAL A 183 9.83 -9.70 -8.50
N VAL A 184 10.14 -10.97 -8.17
CA VAL A 184 11.46 -11.32 -7.60
C VAL A 184 12.64 -10.79 -8.43
N PRO A 185 12.65 -10.93 -9.77
CA PRO A 185 13.77 -10.41 -10.58
C PRO A 185 13.90 -8.88 -10.51
N LEU A 186 12.78 -8.18 -10.27
CA LEU A 186 12.67 -6.72 -10.32
C LEU A 186 13.05 -6.06 -8.99
N ARG A 187 13.20 -6.82 -7.91
CA ARG A 187 13.44 -6.29 -6.56
C ARG A 187 14.72 -5.44 -6.45
N ARG A 188 15.80 -5.81 -7.16
CA ARG A 188 17.05 -5.03 -7.15
C ARG A 188 16.78 -3.65 -7.75
N ILE A 189 16.07 -3.64 -8.87
CA ILE A 189 15.76 -2.43 -9.62
C ILE A 189 14.88 -1.51 -8.78
N MET A 190 13.84 -2.05 -8.15
CA MET A 190 12.88 -1.26 -7.39
C MET A 190 13.43 -0.76 -6.04
N ILE A 191 14.19 -1.59 -5.32
CA ILE A 191 14.68 -1.26 -3.96
C ILE A 191 16.03 -0.56 -3.97
N ILE A 192 16.98 -0.98 -4.81
CA ILE A 192 18.35 -0.45 -4.83
C ILE A 192 18.50 0.62 -5.92
N ASP A 193 18.11 0.33 -7.16
CA ASP A 193 18.43 1.22 -8.29
C ASP A 193 17.48 2.44 -8.32
N PHE A 194 16.17 2.22 -8.17
CA PHE A 194 15.16 3.28 -8.10
C PHE A 194 15.00 3.86 -6.70
N LYS A 195 15.50 3.18 -5.67
CA LYS A 195 15.36 3.57 -4.25
C LYS A 195 13.92 3.95 -3.88
N LEU A 196 12.94 3.18 -4.36
CA LEU A 196 11.54 3.43 -4.05
C LEU A 196 11.30 3.42 -2.54
N THR A 197 10.37 4.25 -2.10
CA THR A 197 10.24 4.59 -0.68
C THR A 197 9.44 3.54 0.06
N TYR A 198 8.32 3.06 -0.52
CA TYR A 198 7.31 2.23 0.17
C TYR A 198 7.05 2.74 1.60
N PRO A 199 6.36 3.88 1.75
CA PRO A 199 6.22 4.59 3.01
C PRO A 199 5.79 3.71 4.20
N SER A 200 4.79 2.86 4.04
CA SER A 200 4.34 1.91 5.07
C SER A 200 5.41 0.88 5.43
N GLY A 201 6.13 0.35 4.43
CA GLY A 201 7.26 -0.58 4.66
C GLY A 201 8.43 0.09 5.39
N THR A 202 8.74 1.33 5.01
CA THR A 202 9.76 2.15 5.67
C THR A 202 9.39 2.49 7.10
N ALA A 203 8.15 2.91 7.37
CA ALA A 203 7.66 3.19 8.71
C ALA A 203 7.69 1.93 9.60
N THR A 204 7.27 0.78 9.05
CA THR A 204 7.33 -0.52 9.74
C THR A 204 8.78 -0.90 10.08
N ALA A 205 9.72 -0.72 9.16
CA ALA A 205 11.13 -1.00 9.42
C ALA A 205 11.73 -0.10 10.51
N HIS A 206 11.41 1.20 10.50
CA HIS A 206 11.83 2.11 11.57
C HIS A 206 11.25 1.70 12.93
N LEU A 207 9.98 1.29 12.97
CA LEU A 207 9.36 0.76 14.18
C LEU A 207 10.07 -0.51 14.67
N ILE A 208 10.28 -1.50 13.80
CA ILE A 208 10.97 -2.75 14.17
C ILE A 208 12.38 -2.47 14.68
N ASN A 209 13.17 -1.65 13.97
CA ASN A 209 14.51 -1.29 14.41
C ASN A 209 14.49 -0.58 15.78
N SER A 210 13.46 0.24 16.06
CA SER A 210 13.30 0.93 17.35
C SER A 210 13.12 -0.05 18.53
N PHE A 211 12.39 -1.15 18.33
CA PHE A 211 12.17 -2.16 19.38
C PHE A 211 13.41 -2.99 19.72
N HIS A 212 14.33 -3.12 18.76
CA HIS A 212 15.55 -3.91 18.90
C HIS A 212 16.82 -3.06 19.11
N THR A 213 16.68 -1.74 19.30
CA THR A 213 17.83 -0.83 19.49
C THR A 213 18.63 -1.22 20.76
N PRO A 214 19.96 -1.44 20.66
CA PRO A 214 20.81 -1.80 21.81
C PRO A 214 20.90 -0.72 22.88
N HIS A 215 21.13 -1.12 24.14
CA HIS A 215 21.30 -0.18 25.26
C HIS A 215 22.68 0.50 25.15
N GLY A 216 22.73 1.82 24.88
CA GLY A 216 23.97 2.60 24.84
C GLY A 216 24.00 3.74 23.82
N ALA A 217 23.19 3.67 22.77
CA ALA A 217 23.17 4.66 21.70
C ALA A 217 22.33 5.90 22.05
N LYS A 218 22.98 6.99 22.53
CA LYS A 218 22.30 8.22 23.00
C LYS A 218 21.34 8.82 21.97
N LEU A 219 21.77 8.94 20.71
CA LEU A 219 20.95 9.54 19.65
C LEU A 219 19.84 8.60 19.16
N ALA A 220 20.11 7.29 19.05
CA ALA A 220 19.08 6.31 18.74
C ALA A 220 17.98 6.29 19.81
N LYS A 221 18.35 6.41 21.09
CA LYS A 221 17.39 6.57 22.19
C LYS A 221 16.53 7.83 22.02
N LYS A 222 17.11 8.94 21.52
CA LYS A 222 16.34 10.15 21.20
C LYS A 222 15.39 9.92 20.02
N GLN A 223 15.81 9.21 18.96
CA GLN A 223 14.94 8.87 17.83
C GLN A 223 13.79 7.94 18.24
N VAL A 224 14.07 6.92 19.05
CA VAL A 224 13.06 6.02 19.64
C VAL A 224 12.09 6.82 20.51
N LYS A 225 12.59 7.78 21.31
CA LYS A 225 11.74 8.67 22.12
C LYS A 225 10.85 9.56 21.25
N ALA A 226 11.40 10.11 20.15
CA ALA A 226 10.64 10.92 19.20
C ALA A 226 9.54 10.08 18.52
N LEU A 227 9.90 8.91 17.99
CA LEU A 227 8.97 7.96 17.41
C LEU A 227 7.86 7.61 18.42
N GLY A 228 8.22 7.23 19.64
CA GLY A 228 7.25 6.91 20.70
C GLY A 228 6.32 8.07 21.06
N LYS A 229 6.84 9.31 21.11
CA LYS A 229 6.02 10.51 21.37
C LYS A 229 4.97 10.74 20.29
N PHE A 230 5.39 10.75 19.03
CA PHE A 230 4.48 10.98 17.89
C PHE A 230 3.55 9.80 17.63
N PHE A 231 4.02 8.58 17.93
CA PHE A 231 3.19 7.38 17.99
C PHE A 231 2.03 7.53 18.97
N THR A 232 2.31 7.89 20.23
CA THR A 232 1.26 8.09 21.25
C THR A 232 0.32 9.24 20.87
N PHE A 233 0.87 10.35 20.37
CA PHE A 233 0.05 11.47 19.90
C PHE A 233 -0.91 11.04 18.78
N SER A 234 -0.41 10.35 17.76
CA SER A 234 -1.22 9.92 16.63
C SER A 234 -2.23 8.83 17.01
N PHE A 235 -1.87 7.90 17.90
CA PHE A 235 -2.81 6.91 18.44
C PHE A 235 -3.98 7.58 19.20
N LEU A 236 -3.65 8.54 20.07
CA LEU A 236 -4.66 9.30 20.81
C LEU A 236 -5.49 10.20 19.89
N TRP A 237 -4.88 10.73 18.83
CA TRP A 237 -5.59 11.48 17.80
C TRP A 237 -6.60 10.61 17.07
N GLY A 238 -6.22 9.39 16.65
CA GLY A 238 -7.15 8.43 16.05
C GLY A 238 -8.30 8.07 17.00
N PHE A 239 -7.99 7.80 18.28
CA PHE A 239 -8.99 7.59 19.33
C PHE A 239 -9.95 8.77 19.44
N PHE A 240 -9.42 9.99 19.52
CA PHE A 240 -10.22 11.20 19.60
C PHE A 240 -11.10 11.39 18.37
N GLN A 241 -10.57 11.17 17.16
CA GLN A 241 -11.35 11.28 15.92
C GLN A 241 -12.50 10.28 15.90
N TRP A 242 -12.25 9.03 16.34
CA TRP A 242 -13.27 7.99 16.41
C TRP A 242 -14.49 8.41 17.23
N PHE A 243 -14.34 9.19 18.31
CA PHE A 243 -15.48 9.66 19.12
C PHE A 243 -16.57 10.40 18.32
N TYR A 244 -16.19 11.03 17.20
CA TYR A 244 -17.06 11.90 16.41
C TYR A 244 -17.63 11.24 15.13
N THR A 245 -17.44 9.93 14.96
CA THR A 245 -17.83 9.19 13.75
C THR A 245 -19.10 8.33 13.93
N ALA A 246 -20.05 8.74 14.78
CA ALA A 246 -21.21 7.91 15.15
C ALA A 246 -22.20 7.60 14.00
N GLY A 247 -22.03 8.17 12.82
CA GLY A 247 -22.90 7.92 11.67
C GLY A 247 -22.29 8.30 10.32
N ASP A 248 -23.12 8.22 9.29
CA ASP A 248 -22.69 8.49 7.92
C ASP A 248 -22.30 9.95 7.73
N ASN A 249 -21.14 10.15 7.08
CA ASN A 249 -20.56 11.47 6.81
C ASN A 249 -20.35 12.32 8.08
N CYS A 250 -20.03 11.69 9.22
CA CYS A 250 -19.69 12.38 10.47
C CYS A 250 -18.17 12.35 10.74
N GLY A 251 -17.69 13.32 11.52
CA GLY A 251 -16.36 13.31 12.12
C GLY A 251 -15.36 14.25 11.43
N PHE A 252 -14.16 14.34 12.01
CA PHE A 252 -13.08 15.22 11.53
C PHE A 252 -12.63 14.91 10.10
N LEU A 253 -12.71 13.63 9.70
CA LEU A 253 -12.46 13.16 8.34
C LEU A 253 -13.39 13.79 7.29
N LYS A 254 -14.44 14.50 7.72
CA LYS A 254 -15.43 15.18 6.87
C LYS A 254 -15.45 16.69 7.09
N PHE A 255 -14.48 17.25 7.80
CA PHE A 255 -14.42 18.68 8.08
C PHE A 255 -14.13 19.48 6.80
N PRO A 256 -15.01 20.42 6.40
CA PRO A 256 -14.85 21.22 5.18
C PRO A 256 -13.86 22.38 5.42
N SER A 257 -12.58 22.07 5.68
CA SER A 257 -11.52 23.04 6.01
C SER A 257 -11.33 24.15 4.96
N LEU A 258 -11.59 23.85 3.68
CA LEU A 258 -11.50 24.80 2.57
C LEU A 258 -12.88 25.35 2.14
N GLY A 259 -13.92 25.14 2.96
CA GLY A 259 -15.29 25.55 2.69
C GLY A 259 -16.15 24.46 2.06
N LEU A 260 -17.47 24.63 2.15
CA LEU A 260 -18.46 23.62 1.73
C LEU A 260 -18.46 23.36 0.21
N GLN A 261 -18.09 24.35 -0.60
CA GLN A 261 -18.03 24.17 -2.06
C GLN A 261 -16.81 23.33 -2.47
N ALA A 262 -15.63 23.61 -1.89
CA ALA A 262 -14.43 22.81 -2.09
C ALA A 262 -14.62 21.36 -1.60
N TYR A 263 -15.33 21.21 -0.47
CA TYR A 263 -15.68 19.90 0.08
C TYR A 263 -16.51 19.02 -0.87
N LYS A 264 -17.45 19.59 -1.65
CA LYS A 264 -18.21 18.83 -2.66
C LYS A 264 -17.31 18.22 -3.73
N TYR A 265 -16.24 18.92 -4.09
CA TYR A 265 -15.19 18.45 -5.01
C TYR A 265 -14.06 17.71 -4.28
N ARG A 266 -14.29 17.28 -3.04
CA ARG A 266 -13.36 16.49 -2.22
C ARG A 266 -12.06 17.21 -1.85
N PHE A 267 -12.01 18.55 -1.96
CA PHE A 267 -10.89 19.37 -1.48
C PHE A 267 -11.11 19.75 -0.02
N TYR A 268 -10.49 18.99 0.88
CA TYR A 268 -10.46 19.27 2.31
C TYR A 268 -9.26 18.54 2.94
N PHE A 269 -8.73 19.09 4.03
CA PHE A 269 -7.81 18.42 4.95
C PHE A 269 -8.61 17.42 5.80
N ASP A 270 -8.27 16.13 5.73
CA ASP A 270 -9.00 15.06 6.44
C ASP A 270 -8.46 14.81 7.87
N PHE A 271 -7.36 15.46 8.23
CA PHE A 271 -6.67 15.32 9.51
C PHE A 271 -6.12 13.90 9.78
N SER A 272 -5.80 13.11 8.76
CA SER A 272 -5.09 11.84 8.92
C SER A 272 -3.62 12.10 9.23
N ALA A 273 -3.19 11.73 10.43
CA ALA A 273 -1.79 11.70 10.81
C ALA A 273 -1.01 10.69 9.94
N THR A 274 -1.66 9.62 9.47
CA THR A 274 -1.07 8.69 8.49
C THR A 274 -0.65 9.43 7.23
N TYR A 275 -1.54 10.17 6.57
CA TYR A 275 -1.21 10.87 5.32
C TYR A 275 -0.22 12.01 5.53
N VAL A 276 -0.29 12.71 6.66
CA VAL A 276 0.74 13.70 7.04
C VAL A 276 2.10 13.01 7.19
N GLY A 277 2.17 11.87 7.87
CA GLY A 277 3.41 11.09 8.02
C GLY A 277 3.94 10.56 6.69
N VAL A 278 3.07 10.01 5.81
CA VAL A 278 3.45 9.60 4.46
C VAL A 278 3.99 10.81 3.67
N GLY A 279 3.37 11.98 3.80
CA GLY A 279 3.81 13.23 3.21
C GLY A 279 5.18 13.72 3.66
N MET A 280 5.60 13.37 4.87
CA MET A 280 6.94 13.64 5.39
C MET A 280 7.99 12.64 4.88
N ILE A 281 7.61 11.39 4.58
CA ILE A 281 8.54 10.35 4.09
C ILE A 281 8.70 10.41 2.57
N CYS A 282 7.61 10.66 1.85
CA CYS A 282 7.62 10.72 0.39
C CYS A 282 8.41 11.93 -0.13
N PRO A 283 9.19 11.77 -1.21
CA PRO A 283 9.78 12.89 -1.93
C PRO A 283 8.73 13.96 -2.29
N TYR A 284 9.10 15.24 -2.12
CA TYR A 284 8.22 16.38 -2.40
C TYR A 284 7.52 16.33 -3.77
N ILE A 285 8.24 15.85 -4.80
CA ILE A 285 7.69 15.73 -6.15
C ILE A 285 6.49 14.79 -6.21
N ILE A 286 6.45 13.74 -5.40
CA ILE A 286 5.33 12.80 -5.36
C ILE A 286 4.10 13.53 -4.83
N ASN A 287 4.22 14.19 -3.68
CA ASN A 287 3.08 14.86 -3.04
C ASN A 287 2.55 16.01 -3.90
N VAL A 288 3.44 16.77 -4.53
CA VAL A 288 3.05 17.81 -5.52
C VAL A 288 2.37 17.17 -6.73
N SER A 289 2.86 16.04 -7.24
CA SER A 289 2.23 15.34 -8.37
C SER A 289 0.83 14.84 -8.02
N VAL A 290 0.64 14.27 -6.83
CA VAL A 290 -0.68 13.89 -6.33
C VAL A 290 -1.58 15.13 -6.25
N LEU A 291 -1.11 16.25 -5.69
CA LEU A 291 -1.92 17.47 -5.60
C LEU A 291 -2.30 18.01 -6.99
N VAL A 292 -1.36 18.05 -7.94
CA VAL A 292 -1.62 18.45 -9.33
C VAL A 292 -2.64 17.52 -9.99
N GLY A 293 -2.54 16.21 -9.78
CA GLY A 293 -3.52 15.24 -10.23
C GLY A 293 -4.91 15.51 -9.64
N GLY A 294 -4.98 15.88 -8.37
CA GLY A 294 -6.21 16.28 -7.69
C GLY A 294 -6.86 17.53 -8.28
N ILE A 295 -6.07 18.58 -8.52
CA ILE A 295 -6.51 19.83 -9.15
C ILE A 295 -7.01 19.56 -10.58
N LEU A 296 -6.25 18.81 -11.36
CA LEU A 296 -6.59 18.48 -12.74
C LEU A 296 -7.89 17.67 -12.81
N SER A 297 -8.05 16.65 -11.96
CA SER A 297 -9.21 15.76 -11.99
C SER A 297 -10.46 16.39 -11.37
N TRP A 298 -10.46 16.60 -10.06
CA TRP A 298 -11.64 17.06 -9.32
C TRP A 298 -11.85 18.57 -9.39
N GLY A 299 -10.78 19.34 -9.61
CA GLY A 299 -10.87 20.80 -9.77
C GLY A 299 -11.29 21.24 -11.17
N LEU A 300 -10.90 20.50 -12.22
CA LEU A 300 -11.13 20.90 -13.61
C LEU A 300 -11.92 19.87 -14.43
N MET A 301 -11.41 18.65 -14.57
CA MET A 301 -11.99 17.67 -15.52
C MET A 301 -13.40 17.20 -15.14
N TRP A 302 -13.61 16.74 -13.91
CA TRP A 302 -14.92 16.22 -13.49
C TRP A 302 -16.03 17.28 -13.56
N PRO A 303 -15.82 18.51 -13.07
CA PRO A 303 -16.80 19.59 -13.27
C PRO A 303 -17.10 19.88 -14.75
N LEU A 304 -16.08 19.90 -15.62
CA LEU A 304 -16.27 20.15 -17.05
C LEU A 304 -17.04 19.02 -17.76
N ILE A 305 -16.77 17.76 -17.40
CA ILE A 305 -17.50 16.60 -17.93
C ILE A 305 -18.93 16.57 -17.38
N GLU A 306 -19.13 16.96 -16.12
CA GLU A 306 -20.44 17.07 -15.50
C GLU A 306 -21.34 18.10 -16.21
N ASN A 307 -20.77 19.21 -16.69
CA ASN A 307 -21.49 20.18 -17.54
C ASN A 307 -21.93 19.63 -18.90
N ARG A 308 -21.39 18.47 -19.34
CA ARG A 308 -21.77 17.77 -20.57
C ARG A 308 -22.75 16.61 -20.32
N LYS A 309 -23.29 16.52 -19.10
CA LYS A 309 -24.34 15.57 -18.74
C LYS A 309 -25.56 15.75 -19.67
N GLY A 310 -26.06 14.66 -20.22
CA GLY A 310 -27.14 14.64 -21.23
C GLY A 310 -26.63 14.47 -22.67
N ASP A 311 -25.39 14.89 -22.97
CA ASP A 311 -24.78 14.70 -24.29
C ASP A 311 -23.75 13.57 -24.28
N TRP A 312 -22.80 13.61 -23.34
CA TRP A 312 -21.72 12.62 -23.23
C TRP A 312 -22.14 11.34 -22.51
N TYR A 313 -23.09 11.48 -21.56
CA TYR A 313 -23.69 10.37 -20.84
C TYR A 313 -25.12 10.73 -20.38
N PRO A 314 -26.01 9.74 -20.17
CA PRO A 314 -27.41 10.00 -19.82
C PRO A 314 -27.61 10.80 -18.53
N ALA A 315 -28.54 11.75 -18.55
CA ALA A 315 -28.77 12.67 -17.43
C ALA A 315 -29.51 12.04 -16.23
N ASN A 316 -30.21 10.94 -16.45
CA ASN A 316 -31.00 10.21 -15.45
C ASN A 316 -30.16 9.25 -14.57
N LEU A 317 -28.86 9.13 -14.82
CA LEU A 317 -27.99 8.24 -14.06
C LEU A 317 -27.59 8.85 -12.71
N LYS A 318 -27.52 8.00 -11.68
CA LYS A 318 -26.87 8.31 -10.40
C LYS A 318 -25.39 8.62 -10.62
N SER A 319 -24.81 9.48 -9.77
CA SER A 319 -23.39 9.88 -9.84
C SER A 319 -22.41 8.71 -9.83
N ASP A 320 -22.80 7.62 -9.17
CA ASP A 320 -21.95 6.45 -8.94
C ASP A 320 -22.13 5.38 -10.03
N SER A 321 -22.95 5.65 -11.03
CA SER A 321 -23.17 4.74 -12.15
C SER A 321 -21.94 4.67 -13.05
N MET A 322 -21.56 3.44 -13.40
CA MET A 322 -20.50 3.15 -14.39
C MET A 322 -20.89 3.55 -15.82
N PHE A 323 -22.15 3.90 -16.08
CA PHE A 323 -22.58 4.49 -17.35
C PHE A 323 -22.44 6.03 -17.38
N GLY A 324 -21.97 6.63 -16.29
CA GLY A 324 -21.85 8.08 -16.14
C GLY A 324 -20.42 8.52 -15.82
N LEU A 325 -20.31 9.55 -14.99
CA LEU A 325 -19.04 10.17 -14.62
C LEU A 325 -18.03 9.19 -13.98
N GLN A 326 -18.52 8.14 -13.31
CA GLN A 326 -17.66 7.16 -12.65
C GLN A 326 -16.79 6.35 -13.62
N ALA A 327 -17.27 6.08 -14.85
CA ALA A 327 -16.44 5.44 -15.87
C ALA A 327 -15.22 6.30 -16.22
N PHE A 328 -15.41 7.59 -16.50
CA PHE A 328 -14.30 8.49 -16.81
C PHE A 328 -13.25 8.51 -15.68
N LYS A 329 -13.70 8.58 -14.42
CA LYS A 329 -12.82 8.54 -13.24
C LYS A 329 -11.95 7.28 -13.20
N VAL A 330 -12.56 6.12 -13.42
CA VAL A 330 -11.86 4.83 -13.35
C VAL A 330 -10.93 4.62 -14.53
N PHE A 331 -11.42 4.80 -15.76
CA PHE A 331 -10.67 4.45 -16.97
C PHE A 331 -9.56 5.43 -17.31
N ILE A 332 -9.76 6.73 -17.08
CA ILE A 332 -8.68 7.71 -17.29
C ILE A 332 -7.55 7.49 -16.28
N ALA A 333 -7.89 7.16 -15.02
CA ALA A 333 -6.89 6.79 -14.03
C ALA A 333 -6.09 5.54 -14.47
N ILE A 334 -6.79 4.48 -14.91
CA ILE A 334 -6.15 3.27 -15.48
C ILE A 334 -5.20 3.63 -16.63
N ALA A 335 -5.64 4.48 -17.56
CA ALA A 335 -4.86 4.86 -18.72
C ALA A 335 -3.57 5.60 -18.35
N LEU A 336 -3.64 6.54 -17.39
CA LEU A 336 -2.46 7.23 -16.86
C LEU A 336 -1.49 6.26 -16.17
N ILE A 337 -2.01 5.39 -15.30
CA ILE A 337 -1.24 4.39 -14.54
C ILE A 337 -0.52 3.43 -15.51
N LEU A 338 -1.24 2.92 -16.52
CA LEU A 338 -0.68 2.02 -17.52
C LEU A 338 0.34 2.72 -18.41
N GLY A 339 0.08 3.95 -18.86
CA GLY A 339 1.01 4.68 -19.71
C GLY A 339 2.35 4.94 -19.01
N ASP A 340 2.30 5.38 -17.75
CA ASP A 340 3.50 5.59 -16.92
C ASP A 340 4.23 4.29 -16.60
N GLY A 341 3.48 3.30 -16.10
CA GLY A 341 4.04 2.03 -15.68
C GLY A 341 4.65 1.27 -16.86
N LEU A 342 3.99 1.25 -18.02
CA LEU A 342 4.49 0.60 -19.23
C LEU A 342 5.74 1.28 -19.77
N TYR A 343 5.80 2.61 -19.78
CA TYR A 343 7.01 3.34 -20.17
C TYR A 343 8.19 2.94 -19.28
N ASN A 344 8.02 2.96 -17.95
CA ASN A 344 9.07 2.58 -17.01
C ASN A 344 9.44 1.09 -17.13
N PHE A 345 8.47 0.22 -17.38
CA PHE A 345 8.71 -1.21 -17.60
C PHE A 345 9.55 -1.44 -18.87
N LEU A 346 9.16 -0.83 -19.99
CA LEU A 346 9.90 -0.95 -21.26
C LEU A 346 11.29 -0.32 -21.18
N LYS A 347 11.45 0.79 -20.45
CA LYS A 347 12.75 1.40 -20.18
C LYS A 347 13.67 0.46 -19.39
N VAL A 348 13.15 -0.15 -18.32
CA VAL A 348 13.92 -1.12 -17.52
C VAL A 348 14.26 -2.37 -18.34
N LEU A 349 13.29 -2.89 -19.09
CA LEU A 349 13.46 -4.07 -19.93
C LEU A 349 14.51 -3.82 -21.02
N SER A 350 14.42 -2.68 -21.72
CA SER A 350 15.40 -2.31 -22.76
C SER A 350 16.81 -2.14 -22.20
N GLN A 351 16.98 -1.47 -21.05
CA GLN A 351 18.29 -1.35 -20.40
C GLN A 351 18.86 -2.71 -19.98
N THR A 352 18.00 -3.61 -19.49
CA THR A 352 18.40 -4.97 -19.08
C THR A 352 18.84 -5.80 -20.29
N ILE A 353 18.08 -5.76 -21.39
CA ILE A 353 18.39 -6.46 -22.64
C ILE A 353 19.68 -5.92 -23.24
N LEU A 354 19.85 -4.59 -23.34
CA LEU A 354 21.06 -3.97 -23.87
C LEU A 354 22.30 -4.35 -23.05
N GLY A 355 22.18 -4.36 -21.71
CA GLY A 355 23.25 -4.79 -20.82
C GLY A 355 23.62 -6.27 -21.01
N LEU A 356 22.62 -7.15 -21.17
CA LEU A 356 22.84 -8.57 -21.43
C LEU A 356 23.44 -8.82 -22.83
N SER A 357 22.94 -8.15 -23.86
CA SER A 357 23.47 -8.21 -25.22
C SER A 357 24.93 -7.76 -25.26
N HIS A 358 25.28 -6.64 -24.59
CA HIS A 358 26.67 -6.23 -24.46
C HIS A 358 27.52 -7.30 -23.75
N GLN A 359 27.06 -7.86 -22.63
CA GLN A 359 27.80 -8.93 -21.95
C GLN A 359 28.01 -10.17 -22.83
N LEU A 360 27.00 -10.57 -23.63
CA LEU A 360 27.10 -11.70 -24.55
C LEU A 360 28.02 -11.40 -25.74
N LEU A 361 27.98 -10.18 -26.28
CA LEU A 361 28.88 -9.69 -27.33
C LEU A 361 30.33 -9.61 -26.85
N THR A 362 30.58 -9.05 -25.67
CA THR A 362 31.93 -8.96 -25.09
C THR A 362 32.46 -10.33 -24.72
N LYS A 363 31.62 -11.24 -24.19
CA LYS A 363 32.01 -12.64 -23.89
C LYS A 363 32.31 -13.46 -25.15
N LYS A 364 31.83 -13.04 -26.32
CA LYS A 364 32.20 -13.63 -27.63
C LYS A 364 33.52 -13.06 -28.19
N LEU A 365 33.96 -11.90 -27.70
CA LEU A 365 35.19 -11.23 -28.14
C LEU A 365 36.39 -11.48 -27.21
N SER A 366 36.17 -11.86 -25.95
CA SER A 366 37.24 -12.06 -24.96
C SER A 366 37.43 -13.55 -24.64
N SER A 367 38.14 -14.26 -25.51
CA SER A 367 38.81 -15.54 -25.21
C SER A 367 40.28 -15.34 -24.78
N GLU A 368 40.63 -14.20 -24.19
CA GLU A 368 41.83 -13.98 -23.36
C GLU A 368 41.49 -13.00 -22.21
N LEU A 369 41.97 -13.31 -21.00
CA LEU A 369 41.79 -12.59 -19.72
C LEU A 369 42.83 -11.44 -19.56
N PRO A 370 42.84 -10.66 -18.46
CA PRO A 370 41.82 -9.77 -17.89
C PRO A 370 42.37 -8.32 -17.66
N VAL A 371 41.59 -7.43 -17.02
CA VAL A 371 41.97 -6.23 -16.23
C VAL A 371 41.45 -4.86 -16.73
N ALA A 372 40.72 -4.24 -15.79
CA ALA A 372 40.49 -2.82 -15.48
C ALA A 372 39.52 -1.94 -16.31
N ASP A 373 38.73 -1.23 -15.50
CA ASP A 373 38.10 0.08 -15.71
C ASP A 373 36.93 0.21 -16.69
N HIS A 374 35.77 -0.30 -16.27
CA HIS A 374 34.52 0.40 -16.56
C HIS A 374 34.14 1.32 -15.40
N SER A 375 34.39 2.60 -15.64
CA SER A 375 33.89 3.78 -14.95
C SER A 375 32.41 3.64 -14.58
N SER A 376 32.15 3.26 -13.33
CA SER A 376 30.89 3.60 -12.68
C SER A 376 30.78 5.12 -12.63
N PRO A 377 29.64 5.75 -12.96
CA PRO A 377 29.49 7.18 -12.80
C PRO A 377 29.77 7.52 -11.33
N LYS A 378 30.73 8.42 -11.09
CA LYS A 378 31.20 8.90 -9.78
C LYS A 378 30.10 8.77 -8.72
N SER A 379 30.18 7.72 -7.90
CA SER A 379 29.28 7.56 -6.77
C SER A 379 29.64 8.62 -5.75
N SER A 380 28.71 9.54 -5.51
CA SER A 380 28.65 10.22 -4.22
C SER A 380 28.83 9.16 -3.14
N GLN A 381 29.80 9.33 -2.22
CA GLN A 381 30.15 8.35 -1.20
C GLN A 381 28.88 7.72 -0.59
N LEU A 382 28.57 6.46 -0.95
CA LEU A 382 27.41 5.76 -0.39
C LEU A 382 27.61 5.65 1.13
N SER A 383 26.59 6.03 1.90
CA SER A 383 26.56 5.88 3.36
C SER A 383 26.86 4.43 3.77
N TYR A 384 27.47 4.25 4.95
CA TYR A 384 27.76 2.92 5.49
C TYR A 384 26.49 2.04 5.54
N ASP A 385 25.35 2.63 5.94
CA ASP A 385 24.04 1.98 5.95
C ASP A 385 23.68 1.41 4.58
N ASP A 386 23.74 2.24 3.55
CA ASP A 386 23.40 1.85 2.17
C ASP A 386 24.32 0.74 1.65
N LYS A 387 25.62 0.81 1.98
CA LYS A 387 26.60 -0.23 1.62
C LYS A 387 26.27 -1.56 2.28
N ARG A 388 26.10 -1.58 3.60
CA ARG A 388 25.84 -2.81 4.37
C ARG A 388 24.50 -3.44 4.01
N ARG A 389 23.44 -2.63 3.88
CA ARG A 389 22.10 -3.09 3.44
C ARG A 389 22.17 -3.71 2.04
N SER A 390 22.81 -3.02 1.09
CA SER A 390 22.92 -3.50 -0.30
C SER A 390 23.76 -4.77 -0.39
N GLN A 391 24.86 -4.86 0.35
CA GLN A 391 25.71 -6.06 0.38
C GLN A 391 24.94 -7.29 0.86
N LEU A 392 24.19 -7.18 1.96
CA LEU A 392 23.40 -8.30 2.49
C LEU A 392 22.19 -8.64 1.61
N PHE A 393 21.51 -7.62 1.08
CA PHE A 393 20.37 -7.81 0.18
C PHE A 393 20.76 -8.51 -1.14
N LEU A 394 21.96 -8.23 -1.66
CA LEU A 394 22.50 -8.88 -2.85
C LEU A 394 23.13 -10.25 -2.56
N LYS A 395 23.68 -10.47 -1.36
CA LYS A 395 24.28 -11.76 -0.97
C LYS A 395 23.27 -12.91 -1.03
N ASP A 396 22.10 -12.72 -0.46
CA ASP A 396 21.04 -13.74 -0.43
C ASP A 396 20.13 -13.65 -1.65
N GLN A 397 20.72 -13.60 -2.86
CA GLN A 397 19.91 -13.46 -4.05
C GLN A 397 19.02 -14.68 -4.33
N ILE A 398 17.76 -14.44 -4.74
CA ILE A 398 16.93 -15.51 -5.29
C ILE A 398 17.30 -15.63 -6.77
N PRO A 399 17.72 -16.82 -7.25
CA PRO A 399 18.12 -16.97 -8.64
C PRO A 399 16.99 -16.61 -9.61
N PRO A 400 17.25 -15.81 -10.67
CA PRO A 400 16.21 -15.46 -11.64
C PRO A 400 15.59 -16.68 -12.32
N TRP A 401 16.36 -17.73 -12.58
CA TRP A 401 15.85 -18.98 -13.17
C TRP A 401 14.80 -19.66 -12.27
N PHE A 402 14.98 -19.59 -10.94
CA PHE A 402 14.02 -20.14 -9.98
C PHE A 402 12.73 -19.32 -9.99
N ALA A 403 12.87 -17.99 -10.07
CA ALA A 403 11.72 -17.09 -10.17
C ALA A 403 10.91 -17.35 -11.46
N ILE A 404 11.58 -17.38 -12.61
CA ILE A 404 10.95 -17.60 -13.92
C ILE A 404 10.37 -19.03 -14.01
N GLY A 405 11.13 -20.04 -13.60
CA GLY A 405 10.67 -21.43 -13.60
C GLY A 405 9.45 -21.64 -12.69
N GLY A 406 9.45 -21.04 -11.50
CA GLY A 406 8.29 -21.07 -10.59
C GLY A 406 7.07 -20.35 -11.17
N TYR A 407 7.26 -19.20 -11.82
CA TYR A 407 6.18 -18.50 -12.52
C TYR A 407 5.56 -19.38 -13.62
N VAL A 408 6.39 -19.94 -14.51
CA VAL A 408 5.93 -20.78 -15.62
C VAL A 408 5.24 -22.05 -15.11
N ALA A 409 5.77 -22.69 -14.08
CA ALA A 409 5.19 -23.90 -13.51
C ALA A 409 3.80 -23.64 -12.91
N ILE A 410 3.67 -22.59 -12.08
CA ILE A 410 2.37 -22.23 -11.48
C ILE A 410 1.39 -21.74 -12.54
N ALA A 411 1.86 -21.00 -13.56
CA ALA A 411 1.03 -20.56 -14.67
C ALA A 411 0.49 -21.75 -15.45
N ALA A 412 1.30 -22.77 -15.74
CA ALA A 412 0.87 -23.98 -16.42
C ALA A 412 -0.18 -24.76 -15.60
N ILE A 413 0.05 -24.95 -14.30
CA ILE A 413 -0.92 -25.58 -13.38
C ILE A 413 -2.23 -24.78 -13.39
N SER A 414 -2.14 -23.45 -13.35
CA SER A 414 -3.30 -22.59 -13.31
C SER A 414 -4.11 -22.59 -14.61
N ILE A 415 -3.45 -22.58 -15.77
CA ILE A 415 -4.08 -22.70 -17.09
C ILE A 415 -4.88 -24.01 -17.20
N GLY A 416 -4.37 -25.10 -16.62
CA GLY A 416 -5.09 -26.38 -16.59
C GLY A 416 -6.23 -26.44 -15.57
N THR A 417 -6.05 -25.86 -14.38
CA THR A 417 -7.00 -26.02 -13.26
C THR A 417 -8.13 -25.00 -13.24
N LEU A 418 -7.88 -23.74 -13.60
CA LEU A 418 -8.90 -22.68 -13.55
C LEU A 418 -10.11 -22.95 -14.45
N PRO A 419 -9.99 -23.49 -15.67
CA PRO A 419 -11.15 -23.83 -16.49
C PRO A 419 -12.06 -24.90 -15.85
N HIS A 420 -11.53 -25.76 -14.97
CA HIS A 420 -12.34 -26.72 -14.21
C HIS A 420 -13.10 -26.07 -13.05
N ILE A 421 -12.57 -24.98 -12.49
CA ILE A 421 -13.27 -24.20 -11.45
C ILE A 421 -14.32 -23.28 -12.10
N PHE A 422 -13.95 -22.64 -13.21
CA PHE A 422 -14.77 -21.69 -13.96
C PHE A 422 -14.79 -22.08 -15.44
N HIS A 423 -15.82 -22.82 -15.86
CA HIS A 423 -15.93 -23.31 -17.25
C HIS A 423 -16.00 -22.17 -18.27
N GLN A 424 -16.52 -21.01 -17.87
CA GLN A 424 -16.57 -19.79 -18.66
C GLN A 424 -15.16 -19.20 -18.92
N LEU A 425 -14.21 -19.43 -18.00
CA LEU A 425 -12.83 -18.94 -18.10
C LEU A 425 -11.95 -19.96 -18.82
N LYS A 426 -11.96 -19.89 -20.16
CA LYS A 426 -11.18 -20.78 -21.02
C LYS A 426 -9.67 -20.58 -20.86
N TRP A 427 -8.91 -21.63 -21.15
CA TRP A 427 -7.45 -21.69 -20.98
C TRP A 427 -6.70 -20.55 -21.70
N TYR A 428 -7.16 -20.13 -22.88
CA TYR A 428 -6.51 -19.09 -23.66
C TYR A 428 -6.69 -17.69 -23.08
N TYR A 429 -7.79 -17.41 -22.36
CA TYR A 429 -7.94 -16.16 -21.61
C TYR A 429 -6.89 -16.08 -20.50
N ILE A 430 -6.71 -17.18 -19.77
CA ILE A 430 -5.75 -17.28 -18.67
C ILE A 430 -4.32 -17.13 -19.17
N LEU A 431 -4.00 -17.77 -20.31
CA LEU A 431 -2.70 -17.62 -20.96
C LEU A 431 -2.38 -16.15 -21.27
N VAL A 432 -3.32 -15.43 -21.87
CA VAL A 432 -3.14 -14.00 -22.18
C VAL A 432 -2.95 -13.18 -20.91
N ILE A 433 -3.76 -13.42 -19.87
CA ILE A 433 -3.58 -12.75 -18.57
C ILE A 433 -2.15 -12.97 -18.05
N TYR A 434 -1.62 -14.20 -18.09
CA TYR A 434 -0.28 -14.51 -17.57
C TYR A 434 0.87 -14.00 -18.43
N ILE A 435 0.64 -13.68 -19.70
CA ILE A 435 1.64 -12.99 -20.52
C ILE A 435 1.77 -11.53 -20.07
N PHE A 436 0.65 -10.84 -19.79
CA PHE A 436 0.66 -9.42 -19.41
C PHE A 436 0.83 -9.16 -17.91
N ALA A 437 0.50 -10.14 -17.06
CA ALA A 437 0.49 -9.98 -15.62
C ALA A 437 1.83 -9.49 -15.01
N PRO A 438 3.03 -9.94 -15.44
CA PRO A 438 4.29 -9.44 -14.88
C PRO A 438 4.51 -7.94 -15.14
N ALA A 439 4.12 -7.45 -16.31
CA ALA A 439 4.21 -6.02 -16.62
C ALA A 439 3.26 -5.22 -15.72
N LEU A 440 2.02 -5.68 -15.54
CA LEU A 440 1.04 -5.03 -14.66
C LEU A 440 1.43 -5.11 -13.18
N ALA A 441 2.01 -6.23 -12.75
CA ALA A 441 2.55 -6.41 -11.41
C ALA A 441 3.69 -5.41 -11.13
N PHE A 442 4.59 -5.20 -12.09
CA PHE A 442 5.61 -4.16 -11.99
C PHE A 442 4.99 -2.77 -11.90
N CYS A 443 4.04 -2.43 -12.77
CA CYS A 443 3.38 -1.12 -12.77
C CYS A 443 2.71 -0.84 -11.42
N ASN A 444 1.98 -1.83 -10.86
CA ASN A 444 1.32 -1.71 -9.57
C ASN A 444 2.33 -1.56 -8.42
N ALA A 445 3.34 -2.43 -8.37
CA ALA A 445 4.36 -2.37 -7.32
C ALA A 445 5.16 -1.05 -7.40
N TYR A 446 5.43 -0.54 -8.60
CA TYR A 446 6.12 0.74 -8.81
C TYR A 446 5.28 1.91 -8.27
N GLY A 447 3.99 1.97 -8.63
CA GLY A 447 3.07 2.99 -8.13
C GLY A 447 2.92 2.95 -6.61
N CYS A 448 2.81 1.75 -6.04
CA CYS A 448 2.78 1.55 -4.59
C CYS A 448 4.09 2.00 -3.94
N GLY A 449 5.25 1.71 -4.52
CA GLY A 449 6.55 2.14 -4.00
C GLY A 449 6.76 3.66 -3.97
N LEU A 450 6.05 4.40 -4.83
CA LEU A 450 6.05 5.85 -4.84
C LEU A 450 5.04 6.45 -3.85
N THR A 451 3.83 5.90 -3.78
CA THR A 451 2.67 6.58 -3.18
C THR A 451 2.07 5.87 -1.98
N ASP A 452 2.58 4.68 -1.66
CA ASP A 452 2.03 3.75 -0.65
C ASP A 452 0.67 3.12 -1.02
N TRP A 453 0.17 3.37 -2.23
CA TRP A 453 -1.15 2.90 -2.66
C TRP A 453 -1.07 1.77 -3.69
N SER A 454 -1.69 0.63 -3.36
CA SER A 454 -1.90 -0.47 -4.32
C SER A 454 -3.16 -0.23 -5.14
N LEU A 455 -3.03 -0.27 -6.46
CA LEU A 455 -4.11 -0.10 -7.42
C LEU A 455 -4.64 -1.44 -7.92
N ALA A 456 -4.46 -2.52 -7.14
CA ALA A 456 -4.82 -3.88 -7.55
C ALA A 456 -6.26 -4.04 -8.04
N SER A 457 -7.22 -3.42 -7.35
CA SER A 457 -8.64 -3.43 -7.74
C SER A 457 -8.88 -2.77 -9.11
N THR A 458 -8.05 -1.80 -9.48
CA THR A 458 -8.13 -1.05 -10.73
C THR A 458 -7.66 -1.90 -11.92
N TYR A 459 -6.57 -2.66 -11.75
CA TYR A 459 -6.14 -3.67 -12.72
C TYR A 459 -7.11 -4.86 -12.80
N GLY A 460 -7.72 -5.24 -11.68
CA GLY A 460 -8.80 -6.22 -11.65
C GLY A 460 -9.97 -5.81 -12.54
N LYS A 461 -10.42 -4.55 -12.45
CA LYS A 461 -11.47 -4.00 -13.31
C LYS A 461 -11.07 -4.00 -14.79
N LEU A 462 -9.82 -3.71 -15.13
CA LEU A 462 -9.35 -3.86 -16.52
C LEU A 462 -9.55 -5.29 -17.02
N ALA A 463 -9.19 -6.30 -16.21
CA ALA A 463 -9.38 -7.70 -16.57
C ALA A 463 -10.87 -8.07 -16.77
N ILE A 464 -11.78 -7.48 -15.99
CA ILE A 464 -13.23 -7.62 -16.19
C ILE A 464 -13.62 -7.19 -17.59
N PHE A 465 -13.26 -5.97 -18.01
CA PHE A 465 -13.66 -5.42 -19.30
C PHE A 465 -13.00 -6.15 -20.47
N THR A 466 -11.75 -6.57 -20.35
CA THR A 466 -11.08 -7.28 -21.45
C THR A 466 -11.60 -8.70 -21.63
N ILE A 467 -11.71 -9.47 -20.54
CA ILE A 467 -12.09 -10.89 -20.62
C ILE A 467 -13.61 -11.05 -20.68
N GLY A 468 -14.36 -10.22 -19.97
CA GLY A 468 -15.83 -10.21 -20.05
C GLY A 468 -16.30 -9.92 -21.47
N ALA A 469 -15.71 -8.91 -22.13
CA ALA A 469 -16.02 -8.58 -23.52
C ALA A 469 -15.65 -9.69 -24.50
N TRP A 470 -14.48 -10.32 -24.30
CA TRP A 470 -14.02 -11.38 -25.18
C TRP A 470 -14.84 -12.67 -25.01
N ALA A 471 -15.28 -12.98 -23.80
CA ALA A 471 -16.19 -14.09 -23.55
C ALA A 471 -17.59 -13.83 -24.11
N GLY A 472 -18.11 -12.62 -23.97
CA GLY A 472 -19.44 -12.23 -24.43
C GLY A 472 -20.58 -12.81 -23.56
N ALA A 473 -21.78 -12.25 -23.72
CA ALA A 473 -22.93 -12.57 -22.85
C ALA A 473 -23.36 -14.03 -23.01
N SER A 474 -23.33 -14.54 -24.25
CA SER A 474 -23.74 -15.90 -24.62
C SER A 474 -22.87 -17.01 -24.01
N HIS A 475 -21.70 -16.68 -23.47
CA HIS A 475 -20.76 -17.66 -22.89
C HIS A 475 -20.43 -17.39 -21.42
N GLY A 476 -21.28 -16.66 -20.70
CA GLY A 476 -21.09 -16.35 -19.28
C GLY A 476 -19.94 -15.35 -19.05
N GLY A 477 -19.95 -14.26 -19.82
CA GLY A 477 -18.93 -13.21 -19.74
C GLY A 477 -18.86 -12.51 -18.39
N VAL A 478 -19.95 -12.48 -17.62
CA VAL A 478 -19.97 -11.86 -16.28
C VAL A 478 -19.09 -12.67 -15.33
N LEU A 479 -19.31 -13.99 -15.24
CA LEU A 479 -18.48 -14.88 -14.43
C LEU A 479 -17.04 -14.96 -14.93
N ALA A 480 -16.82 -15.03 -16.25
CA ALA A 480 -15.47 -15.02 -16.82
C ALA A 480 -14.70 -13.74 -16.46
N GLY A 481 -15.34 -12.58 -16.57
CA GLY A 481 -14.76 -11.28 -16.22
C GLY A 481 -14.45 -11.16 -14.73
N LEU A 482 -15.37 -11.56 -13.85
CA LEU A 482 -15.14 -11.55 -12.40
C LEU A 482 -14.04 -12.54 -11.98
N ALA A 483 -13.94 -13.71 -12.62
CA ALA A 483 -12.88 -14.68 -12.34
C ALA A 483 -11.52 -14.15 -12.80
N ALA A 484 -11.45 -13.57 -14.01
CA ALA A 484 -10.26 -12.90 -14.52
C ALA A 484 -9.82 -11.72 -13.65
N CYS A 485 -10.77 -10.95 -13.11
CA CYS A 485 -10.52 -9.93 -12.10
C CYS A 485 -9.77 -10.50 -10.89
N GLY A 486 -10.26 -11.63 -10.36
CA GLY A 486 -9.63 -12.28 -9.23
C GLY A 486 -8.22 -12.77 -9.53
N VAL A 487 -8.00 -13.35 -10.71
CA VAL A 487 -6.66 -13.74 -11.17
C VAL A 487 -5.72 -12.52 -11.17
N MET A 488 -6.13 -11.43 -11.83
CA MET A 488 -5.30 -10.23 -11.94
C MET A 488 -5.04 -9.57 -10.58
N MET A 489 -6.09 -9.38 -9.78
CA MET A 489 -6.03 -8.68 -8.50
C MET A 489 -5.12 -9.39 -7.50
N ASN A 490 -5.15 -10.73 -7.44
CA ASN A 490 -4.24 -11.50 -6.59
C ASN A 490 -2.78 -11.41 -7.04
N ILE A 491 -2.51 -11.41 -8.35
CA ILE A 491 -1.14 -11.31 -8.87
C ILE A 491 -0.53 -9.95 -8.56
N VAL A 492 -1.23 -8.87 -8.91
CA VAL A 492 -0.68 -7.52 -8.74
C VAL A 492 -0.64 -7.06 -7.28
N SER A 493 -1.57 -7.53 -6.44
CA SER A 493 -1.57 -7.24 -4.99
C SER A 493 -0.40 -7.94 -4.32
N THR A 494 -0.28 -9.26 -4.45
CA THR A 494 0.79 -10.02 -3.78
C THR A 494 2.18 -9.62 -4.26
N ALA A 495 2.32 -9.21 -5.52
CA ALA A 495 3.53 -8.61 -6.06
C ALA A 495 3.90 -7.28 -5.37
N SER A 496 2.93 -6.39 -5.20
CA SER A 496 3.13 -5.12 -4.49
C SER A 496 3.48 -5.34 -3.02
N ASP A 497 2.75 -6.23 -2.34
CA ASP A 497 2.95 -6.55 -0.93
C ASP A 497 4.35 -7.13 -0.70
N LEU A 498 4.79 -8.09 -1.54
CA LEU A 498 6.13 -8.65 -1.47
C LEU A 498 7.22 -7.59 -1.68
N MET A 499 7.01 -6.60 -2.56
CA MET A 499 7.99 -5.55 -2.80
C MET A 499 8.08 -4.57 -1.61
N GLN A 500 6.95 -4.27 -0.99
CA GLN A 500 6.90 -3.52 0.26
C GLN A 500 7.61 -4.27 1.40
N ASP A 501 7.42 -5.59 1.50
CA ASP A 501 8.12 -6.42 2.49
C ASP A 501 9.62 -6.54 2.19
N PHE A 502 10.03 -6.57 0.91
CA PHE A 502 11.45 -6.44 0.55
C PHE A 502 12.04 -5.10 0.97
N LYS A 503 11.26 -4.00 0.92
CA LYS A 503 11.72 -2.71 1.46
C LYS A 503 11.90 -2.79 2.97
N THR A 504 10.93 -3.33 3.70
CA THR A 504 11.03 -3.53 5.15
C THR A 504 12.26 -4.37 5.49
N GLY A 505 12.42 -5.51 4.81
CA GLY A 505 13.55 -6.42 4.98
C GLY A 505 14.91 -5.78 4.64
N TYR A 506 14.98 -4.95 3.59
CA TYR A 506 16.19 -4.20 3.26
C TYR A 506 16.62 -3.27 4.41
N LEU A 507 15.66 -2.59 5.05
CA LEU A 507 15.92 -1.66 6.16
C LEU A 507 16.13 -2.36 7.52
N THR A 508 15.70 -3.61 7.68
CA THR A 508 15.92 -4.43 8.90
C THR A 508 17.05 -5.46 8.74
N LEU A 509 17.76 -5.46 7.60
CA LEU A 509 18.72 -6.50 7.21
C LEU A 509 18.15 -7.92 7.20
N ALA A 510 16.84 -8.08 6.97
CA ALA A 510 16.24 -9.38 6.74
C ALA A 510 16.61 -9.90 5.34
N SER A 511 16.83 -11.21 5.25
CA SER A 511 17.25 -11.85 4.01
C SER A 511 16.10 -11.86 2.99
N PRO A 512 16.32 -11.49 1.72
CA PRO A 512 15.28 -11.61 0.69
C PRO A 512 14.76 -13.03 0.50
N ARG A 513 15.57 -14.06 0.80
CA ARG A 513 15.11 -15.46 0.80
C ARG A 513 14.16 -15.74 1.95
N ALA A 514 14.47 -15.23 3.14
CA ALA A 514 13.58 -15.35 4.29
C ALA A 514 12.24 -14.64 4.01
N MET A 515 12.27 -13.40 3.51
CA MET A 515 11.05 -12.66 3.14
C MET A 515 10.20 -13.43 2.12
N PHE A 516 10.80 -13.97 1.06
CA PHE A 516 10.07 -14.75 0.06
C PHE A 516 9.42 -16.02 0.64
N VAL A 517 10.13 -16.75 1.50
CA VAL A 517 9.58 -17.96 2.15
C VAL A 517 8.47 -17.60 3.15
N SER A 518 8.66 -16.53 3.93
CA SER A 518 7.63 -16.01 4.84
C SER A 518 6.38 -15.58 4.09
N GLN A 519 6.53 -14.94 2.93
CA GLN A 519 5.42 -14.58 2.05
C GLN A 519 4.71 -15.83 1.52
N LEU A 520 5.46 -16.84 1.06
CA LEU A 520 4.91 -18.11 0.58
C LEU A 520 4.03 -18.79 1.64
N ILE A 521 4.54 -18.87 2.88
CA ILE A 521 3.84 -19.49 4.00
C ILE A 521 2.62 -18.65 4.41
N GLY A 522 2.77 -17.33 4.51
CA GLY A 522 1.68 -16.43 4.85
C GLY A 522 0.56 -16.44 3.81
N THR A 523 0.90 -16.43 2.52
CA THR A 523 -0.06 -16.59 1.42
C THR A 523 -0.77 -17.93 1.49
N ALA A 524 -0.05 -19.04 1.71
CA ALA A 524 -0.66 -20.37 1.88
C ALA A 524 -1.65 -20.41 3.05
N MET A 525 -1.28 -19.80 4.19
CA MET A 525 -2.18 -19.65 5.33
C MET A 525 -3.40 -18.79 4.98
N GLY A 526 -3.21 -17.67 4.28
CA GLY A 526 -4.28 -16.79 3.80
C GLY A 526 -5.28 -17.50 2.89
N CYS A 527 -4.80 -18.36 1.98
CA CYS A 527 -5.64 -19.17 1.08
C CYS A 527 -6.57 -20.14 1.82
N VAL A 528 -6.31 -20.46 3.10
CA VAL A 528 -7.15 -21.32 3.94
C VAL A 528 -7.94 -20.49 4.96
N ILE A 529 -7.27 -19.60 5.69
CA ILE A 529 -7.87 -18.79 6.75
C ILE A 529 -8.91 -17.84 6.18
N ALA A 530 -8.61 -17.10 5.10
CA ALA A 530 -9.54 -16.10 4.57
C ALA A 530 -10.86 -16.71 4.05
N PRO A 531 -10.87 -17.80 3.25
CA PRO A 531 -12.11 -18.49 2.91
C PRO A 531 -12.86 -19.04 4.11
N SER A 532 -12.14 -19.55 5.12
CA SER A 532 -12.77 -20.10 6.33
C SER A 532 -13.47 -19.02 7.14
N VAL A 533 -12.82 -17.86 7.33
CA VAL A 533 -13.41 -16.70 8.00
C VAL A 533 -14.59 -16.18 7.20
N PHE A 534 -14.46 -16.00 5.88
CA PHE A 534 -15.60 -15.60 5.04
C PHE A 534 -16.77 -16.59 5.15
N TRP A 535 -16.50 -17.89 5.16
CA TRP A 535 -17.52 -18.93 5.31
C TRP A 535 -18.26 -18.84 6.64
N LEU A 536 -17.58 -18.46 7.72
CA LEU A 536 -18.23 -18.17 9.00
C LEU A 536 -19.20 -16.99 8.88
N PHE A 537 -18.79 -15.86 8.28
CA PHE A 537 -19.69 -14.71 8.05
C PHE A 537 -20.86 -15.09 7.13
N TYR A 538 -20.58 -15.80 6.04
CA TYR A 538 -21.57 -16.17 5.03
C TYR A 538 -22.69 -17.08 5.58
N ASN A 539 -22.36 -17.97 6.53
CA ASN A 539 -23.35 -18.84 7.18
C ASN A 539 -23.97 -18.24 8.44
N ALA A 540 -23.27 -17.33 9.12
CA ALA A 540 -23.79 -16.68 10.33
C ALA A 540 -24.79 -15.56 10.02
N PHE A 541 -24.66 -14.91 8.86
CA PHE A 541 -25.50 -13.78 8.45
C PHE A 541 -26.21 -14.08 7.13
N ASP A 542 -27.52 -14.33 7.20
CA ASP A 542 -28.37 -14.60 6.03
C ASP A 542 -28.56 -13.35 5.15
N ASP A 543 -28.46 -12.16 5.74
CA ASP A 543 -28.59 -10.85 5.09
C ASP A 543 -27.25 -10.26 4.61
N ILE A 544 -26.17 -11.06 4.57
CA ILE A 544 -24.89 -10.62 4.00
C ILE A 544 -25.07 -10.22 2.53
N GLY A 545 -24.54 -9.05 2.15
CA GLY A 545 -24.68 -8.49 0.81
C GLY A 545 -26.01 -7.80 0.52
N VAL A 546 -26.93 -7.70 1.49
CA VAL A 546 -28.19 -6.97 1.34
C VAL A 546 -27.97 -5.48 1.64
N PRO A 547 -28.44 -4.53 0.81
CA PRO A 547 -28.29 -3.11 1.07
C PRO A 547 -28.92 -2.71 2.41
N GLY A 548 -28.14 -2.06 3.27
CA GLY A 548 -28.59 -1.61 4.59
C GLY A 548 -28.45 -2.66 5.71
N SER A 549 -28.01 -3.89 5.42
CA SER A 549 -27.59 -4.83 6.48
C SER A 549 -26.27 -4.43 7.12
N GLU A 550 -25.92 -5.06 8.24
CA GLU A 550 -24.61 -4.82 8.89
C GLU A 550 -23.46 -5.11 7.92
N TYR A 551 -23.60 -6.14 7.09
CA TYR A 551 -22.58 -6.60 6.13
C TYR A 551 -23.06 -6.44 4.69
N ALA A 552 -23.39 -5.20 4.30
CA ALA A 552 -23.97 -4.89 2.98
C ALA A 552 -23.05 -5.20 1.78
N ALA A 553 -21.74 -5.36 1.98
CA ALA A 553 -20.73 -5.63 0.95
C ALA A 553 -20.89 -4.73 -0.31
N PRO A 554 -20.82 -3.39 -0.17
CA PRO A 554 -21.21 -2.45 -1.22
C PRO A 554 -20.40 -2.58 -2.52
N TYR A 555 -19.17 -3.10 -2.46
CA TYR A 555 -18.35 -3.30 -3.64
C TYR A 555 -18.73 -4.55 -4.44
N ALA A 556 -19.38 -5.55 -3.84
CA ALA A 556 -19.74 -6.78 -4.55
C ALA A 556 -20.71 -6.48 -5.70
N ILE A 557 -21.75 -5.68 -5.44
CA ILE A 557 -22.71 -5.25 -6.46
C ILE A 557 -22.05 -4.32 -7.50
N VAL A 558 -21.12 -3.46 -7.08
CA VAL A 558 -20.38 -2.58 -8.00
C VAL A 558 -19.55 -3.39 -8.98
N PHE A 559 -18.79 -4.39 -8.50
CA PHE A 559 -17.98 -5.26 -9.36
C PHE A 559 -18.85 -6.12 -10.27
N ARG A 560 -19.99 -6.63 -9.78
CA ARG A 560 -20.95 -7.36 -10.62
C ARG A 560 -21.49 -6.47 -11.74
N ASN A 561 -21.98 -5.28 -11.41
CA ASN A 561 -22.48 -4.34 -12.42
C ASN A 561 -21.38 -3.96 -13.43
N MET A 562 -20.13 -3.78 -12.98
CA MET A 562 -19.00 -3.59 -13.89
C MET A 562 -18.79 -4.79 -14.82
N ALA A 563 -18.97 -6.01 -14.33
CA ALA A 563 -18.86 -7.20 -15.16
C ALA A 563 -19.97 -7.30 -16.19
N ILE A 564 -21.22 -6.97 -15.82
CA ILE A 564 -22.35 -6.88 -16.75
C ILE A 564 -22.05 -5.88 -17.86
N VAL A 565 -21.61 -4.66 -17.52
CA VAL A 565 -21.22 -3.66 -18.54
C VAL A 565 -20.00 -4.11 -19.34
N GLY A 566 -19.07 -4.80 -18.68
CA GLY A 566 -17.83 -5.28 -19.28
C GLY A 566 -18.06 -6.34 -20.36
N VAL A 567 -19.19 -7.04 -20.34
CA VAL A 567 -19.55 -8.01 -21.39
C VAL A 567 -19.79 -7.35 -22.75
N ASP A 568 -20.36 -6.15 -22.78
CA ASP A 568 -20.51 -5.37 -24.00
C ASP A 568 -19.22 -4.64 -24.41
N GLY A 569 -18.17 -4.81 -23.60
CA GLY A 569 -16.85 -4.24 -23.80
C GLY A 569 -16.79 -2.72 -23.76
N PHE A 570 -15.78 -2.18 -24.43
CA PHE A 570 -15.48 -0.75 -24.41
C PHE A 570 -16.53 0.09 -25.17
N SER A 571 -17.38 -0.53 -25.98
CA SER A 571 -18.50 0.13 -26.68
C SER A 571 -19.58 0.66 -25.75
N SER A 572 -19.73 0.09 -24.55
CA SER A 572 -20.71 0.54 -23.56
C SER A 572 -20.23 1.70 -22.69
N LEU A 573 -19.00 2.19 -22.91
CA LEU A 573 -18.49 3.35 -22.20
C LEU A 573 -19.14 4.66 -22.71
N PRO A 574 -19.25 5.68 -21.83
CA PRO A 574 -19.70 7.00 -22.24
C PRO A 574 -18.96 7.56 -23.45
N LYS A 575 -19.62 8.42 -24.22
CA LYS A 575 -19.01 9.07 -25.39
C LYS A 575 -17.71 9.78 -24.98
N ASN A 576 -16.71 9.72 -25.85
CA ASN A 576 -15.38 10.30 -25.65
C ASN A 576 -14.55 9.71 -24.49
N CYS A 577 -15.05 8.74 -23.71
CA CYS A 577 -14.30 8.13 -22.61
C CYS A 577 -13.02 7.44 -23.12
N LEU A 578 -13.13 6.61 -24.16
CA LEU A 578 -11.97 5.93 -24.75
C LEU A 578 -10.96 6.90 -25.38
N LEU A 579 -11.46 7.93 -26.07
CA LEU A 579 -10.59 8.96 -26.64
C LEU A 579 -9.75 9.63 -25.56
N LEU A 580 -10.38 10.02 -24.45
CA LEU A 580 -9.66 10.58 -23.31
C LEU A 580 -8.67 9.57 -22.73
N CYS A 581 -9.02 8.29 -22.62
CA CYS A 581 -8.08 7.27 -22.18
C CYS A 581 -6.83 7.22 -23.07
N TYR A 582 -6.96 7.22 -24.40
CA TYR A 582 -5.81 7.24 -25.30
C TYR A 582 -4.97 8.51 -25.18
N VAL A 583 -5.62 9.68 -25.04
CA VAL A 583 -4.93 10.95 -24.83
C VAL A 583 -4.11 10.94 -23.54
N PHE A 584 -4.71 10.50 -22.43
CA PHE A 584 -4.04 10.46 -21.13
C PHE A 584 -2.95 9.38 -21.06
N PHE A 585 -3.15 8.24 -21.70
CA PHE A 585 -2.11 7.22 -21.87
C PHE A 585 -0.89 7.77 -22.63
N GLY A 586 -1.14 8.43 -23.78
CA GLY A 586 -0.08 9.08 -24.57
C GLY A 586 0.60 10.21 -23.81
N ALA A 587 -0.16 11.02 -23.06
CA ALA A 587 0.37 12.09 -22.22
C ALA A 587 1.29 11.54 -21.12
N ALA A 588 0.93 10.43 -20.47
CA ALA A 588 1.79 9.80 -19.45
C ALA A 588 3.14 9.34 -20.02
N ILE A 589 3.13 8.74 -21.22
CA ILE A 589 4.36 8.35 -21.93
C ILE A 589 5.19 9.61 -22.29
N LEU A 590 4.54 10.64 -22.83
CA LEU A 590 5.21 11.87 -23.23
C LEU A 590 5.83 12.61 -22.05
N ILE A 591 5.12 12.72 -20.92
CA ILE A 591 5.64 13.36 -19.70
C ILE A 591 6.90 12.64 -19.22
N ASN A 592 6.91 11.30 -19.20
CA ASN A 592 8.07 10.53 -18.79
C ASN A 592 9.24 10.65 -19.80
N LEU A 593 8.94 10.67 -21.10
CA LEU A 593 9.95 10.89 -22.14
C LEU A 593 10.61 12.26 -22.00
N ILE A 594 9.81 13.32 -21.80
CA ILE A 594 10.32 14.67 -21.54
C ILE A 594 11.18 14.67 -20.27
N ARG A 595 10.70 14.05 -19.19
CA ARG A 595 11.42 13.95 -17.93
C ARG A 595 12.79 13.28 -18.05
N ASP A 596 12.90 12.25 -18.88
CA ASP A 596 14.15 11.53 -19.11
C ASP A 596 15.12 12.26 -20.06
N ARG A 597 14.60 13.10 -20.98
CA ARG A 597 15.40 13.84 -21.96
C ARG A 597 15.87 15.20 -21.45
N VAL A 598 15.09 15.83 -20.58
CA VAL A 598 15.40 17.14 -20.00
C VAL A 598 16.49 16.99 -18.93
N ASP A 599 17.35 17.99 -18.81
CA ASP A 599 18.41 18.02 -17.80
C ASP A 599 17.87 17.72 -16.39
N LYS A 600 18.68 17.00 -15.61
CA LYS A 600 18.34 16.57 -14.23
C LYS A 600 17.92 17.71 -13.31
N LYS A 601 18.27 18.97 -13.61
CA LYS A 601 17.83 20.15 -12.85
C LYS A 601 16.34 20.43 -13.05
N TRP A 602 15.87 20.42 -14.30
CA TRP A 602 14.47 20.71 -14.65
C TRP A 602 13.57 19.47 -14.56
N GLY A 603 14.11 18.28 -14.87
CA GLY A 603 13.38 17.01 -14.77
C GLY A 603 12.91 16.66 -13.35
N ARG A 604 13.46 17.32 -12.31
CA ARG A 604 13.01 17.17 -10.90
C ARG A 604 11.67 17.84 -10.60
N TYR A 605 11.25 18.81 -11.42
CA TYR A 605 9.99 19.55 -11.24
C TYR A 605 8.84 18.99 -12.08
N ILE A 606 9.14 18.09 -13.03
CA ILE A 606 8.13 17.47 -13.87
C ILE A 606 7.34 16.45 -13.02
N PRO A 607 6.01 16.58 -12.94
CA PRO A 607 5.20 15.70 -12.12
C PRO A 607 5.20 14.27 -12.65
N LEU A 608 4.90 13.34 -11.76
CA LEU A 608 4.83 11.91 -12.02
C LEU A 608 3.41 11.52 -12.43
N PRO A 609 3.16 11.09 -13.68
CA PRO A 609 1.83 10.70 -14.12
C PRO A 609 1.19 9.60 -13.26
N MET A 610 1.97 8.61 -12.80
CA MET A 610 1.50 7.59 -11.86
C MET A 610 0.91 8.19 -10.57
N ALA A 611 1.62 9.13 -9.95
CA ALA A 611 1.17 9.78 -8.72
C ALA A 611 -0.04 10.70 -8.98
N MET A 612 -0.08 11.37 -10.14
CA MET A 612 -1.22 12.19 -10.56
C MET A 612 -2.50 11.38 -10.76
N ALA A 613 -2.41 10.10 -11.09
CA ALA A 613 -3.57 9.27 -11.42
C ALA A 613 -4.40 8.83 -10.20
N ILE A 614 -3.81 8.75 -9.00
CA ILE A 614 -4.51 8.24 -7.81
C ILE A 614 -5.70 9.14 -7.41
N PRO A 615 -5.56 10.49 -7.36
CA PRO A 615 -6.68 11.39 -7.08
C PRO A 615 -7.81 11.32 -8.09
N PHE A 616 -7.56 10.93 -9.35
CA PHE A 616 -8.62 10.83 -10.37
C PHE A 616 -9.72 9.88 -9.90
N TYR A 617 -9.34 8.84 -9.16
CA TYR A 617 -10.27 7.87 -8.60
C TYR A 617 -10.80 8.27 -7.21
N ILE A 618 -9.91 8.66 -6.29
CA ILE A 618 -10.25 8.75 -4.85
C ILE A 618 -10.67 10.16 -4.42
N GLY A 619 -10.10 11.20 -5.02
CA GLY A 619 -10.24 12.58 -4.57
C GLY A 619 -8.90 13.22 -4.16
N PRO A 620 -8.84 14.54 -4.03
CA PRO A 620 -7.64 15.27 -3.65
C PRO A 620 -7.41 15.40 -2.13
N TYR A 621 -8.35 14.96 -1.26
CA TYR A 621 -8.25 15.18 0.19
C TYR A 621 -6.92 14.67 0.78
N PHE A 622 -6.56 13.41 0.51
CA PHE A 622 -5.31 12.82 1.01
C PHE A 622 -4.05 13.51 0.44
N ALA A 623 -4.16 14.09 -0.77
CA ALA A 623 -3.07 14.85 -1.38
C ALA A 623 -2.76 16.11 -0.59
N ILE A 624 -3.79 16.77 -0.07
CA ILE A 624 -3.65 17.96 0.79
C ILE A 624 -2.93 17.56 2.07
N ASP A 625 -3.32 16.46 2.70
CA ASP A 625 -2.69 15.99 3.94
C ASP A 625 -1.21 15.63 3.73
N MET A 626 -0.90 14.94 2.63
CA MET A 626 0.49 14.64 2.24
C MET A 626 1.31 15.92 1.97
N CYS A 627 0.71 16.92 1.31
CA CYS A 627 1.37 18.22 1.10
C CYS A 627 1.62 18.97 2.41
N VAL A 628 0.71 18.89 3.38
CA VAL A 628 0.92 19.45 4.74
C VAL A 628 2.10 18.75 5.42
N GLY A 629 2.20 17.43 5.35
CA GLY A 629 3.36 16.68 5.84
C GLY A 629 4.68 17.13 5.23
N SER A 630 4.71 17.29 3.91
CA SER A 630 5.87 17.85 3.20
C SER A 630 6.19 19.28 3.62
N LEU A 631 5.19 20.13 3.80
CA LEU A 631 5.39 21.50 4.25
C LEU A 631 6.01 21.55 5.65
N ILE A 632 5.55 20.69 6.56
CA ILE A 632 6.11 20.54 7.91
C ILE A 632 7.59 20.16 7.83
N LEU A 633 7.94 19.15 7.03
CA LEU A 633 9.33 18.73 6.89
C LEU A 633 10.18 19.82 6.22
N PHE A 634 9.67 20.47 5.18
CA PHE A 634 10.38 21.54 4.46
C PHE A 634 10.68 22.74 5.36
N ILE A 635 9.72 23.16 6.19
CA ILE A 635 9.94 24.23 7.18
C ILE A 635 10.97 23.78 8.22
N TRP A 636 10.88 22.54 8.69
CA TRP A 636 11.84 22.00 9.66
C TRP A 636 13.26 21.93 9.08
N GLU A 637 13.42 21.51 7.82
CA GLU A 637 14.71 21.50 7.11
C GLU A 637 15.30 22.91 6.97
N LYS A 638 14.46 23.92 6.72
CA LYS A 638 14.90 25.32 6.67
C LYS A 638 15.34 25.86 8.03
N ILE A 639 14.68 25.47 9.10
CA ILE A 639 15.02 25.93 10.46
C ILE A 639 16.25 25.20 10.98
N ASN A 640 16.26 23.86 10.93
CA ASN A 640 17.40 23.05 11.33
C ASN A 640 17.43 21.74 10.53
N LYS A 641 18.18 21.78 9.43
CA LYS A 641 18.41 20.63 8.56
C LYS A 641 18.96 19.41 9.30
N SER A 642 19.92 19.61 10.20
CA SER A 642 20.56 18.50 10.93
C SER A 642 19.57 17.73 11.81
N LYS A 643 18.65 18.43 12.48
CA LYS A 643 17.59 17.81 13.29
C LYS A 643 16.50 17.19 12.40
N ALA A 644 16.12 17.84 11.32
CA ALA A 644 15.14 17.32 10.38
C ALA A 644 15.62 15.99 9.74
N ASP A 645 16.86 15.93 9.28
CA ASP A 645 17.46 14.72 8.71
C ASP A 645 17.55 13.58 9.76
N ALA A 646 17.85 13.94 11.02
CA ALA A 646 17.98 12.96 12.10
C ALA A 646 16.65 12.44 12.65
N PHE A 647 15.62 13.29 12.77
CA PHE A 647 14.37 12.93 13.46
C PHE A 647 13.15 12.87 12.55
N GLY A 648 13.17 13.50 11.38
CA GLY A 648 12.06 13.54 10.42
C GLY A 648 11.49 12.16 10.10
N PRO A 649 12.31 11.17 9.69
CA PRO A 649 11.84 9.80 9.44
C PRO A 649 11.21 9.14 10.67
N ALA A 650 11.76 9.38 11.86
CA ALA A 650 11.25 8.82 13.12
C ALA A 650 9.91 9.45 13.53
N VAL A 651 9.75 10.76 13.36
CA VAL A 651 8.50 11.50 13.59
C VAL A 651 7.41 11.02 12.63
N ALA A 652 7.73 10.98 11.34
CA ALA A 652 6.81 10.55 10.31
C ALA A 652 6.37 9.10 10.49
N SER A 653 7.32 8.20 10.80
CA SER A 653 7.01 6.81 11.15
C SER A 653 6.15 6.73 12.41
N GLY A 654 6.39 7.57 13.42
CA GLY A 654 5.54 7.67 14.61
C GLY A 654 4.09 8.02 14.27
N LEU A 655 3.87 9.01 13.38
CA LEU A 655 2.54 9.40 12.92
C LEU A 655 1.83 8.28 12.14
N ILE A 656 2.52 7.63 11.19
CA ILE A 656 1.95 6.49 10.43
C ILE A 656 1.62 5.34 11.38
N CYS A 657 2.53 5.02 12.28
CA CYS A 657 2.38 3.86 13.15
C CYS A 657 1.28 4.06 14.21
N GLY A 658 1.13 5.27 14.75
CA GLY A 658 0.18 5.58 15.81
C GLY A 658 -1.27 5.37 15.39
N GLU A 659 -1.67 6.03 14.29
CA GLU A 659 -3.01 5.91 13.71
C GLU A 659 -3.23 4.52 13.09
N GLY A 660 -2.20 3.95 12.42
CA GLY A 660 -2.25 2.58 11.92
C GLY A 660 -2.55 1.55 13.02
N ILE A 661 -1.98 1.73 14.22
CA ILE A 661 -2.25 0.86 15.37
C ILE A 661 -3.61 1.16 16.01
N TRP A 662 -4.08 2.41 16.04
CA TRP A 662 -5.43 2.76 16.52
C TRP A 662 -6.55 2.05 15.73
N THR A 663 -6.32 1.80 14.44
CA THR A 663 -7.27 1.07 13.59
C THR A 663 -7.65 -0.29 14.19
N LEU A 664 -6.71 -0.98 14.85
CA LEU A 664 -6.96 -2.31 15.42
C LEU A 664 -8.00 -2.26 16.56
N PRO A 665 -7.83 -1.48 17.65
CA PRO A 665 -8.88 -1.26 18.65
C PRO A 665 -10.20 -0.77 18.05
N ALA A 666 -10.17 0.19 17.11
CA ALA A 666 -11.39 0.70 16.48
C ALA A 666 -12.15 -0.41 15.74
N SER A 667 -11.44 -1.30 15.06
CA SER A 667 -12.02 -2.46 14.38
C SER A 667 -12.60 -3.48 15.36
N ILE A 668 -11.93 -3.72 16.50
CA ILE A 668 -12.43 -4.59 17.57
C ILE A 668 -13.69 -4.00 18.22
N LEU A 669 -13.70 -2.69 18.51
CA LEU A 669 -14.88 -1.99 19.02
C LEU A 669 -16.05 -2.09 18.04
N ALA A 670 -15.78 -1.89 16.75
CA ALA A 670 -16.78 -2.09 15.71
C ALA A 670 -17.28 -3.54 15.69
N LEU A 671 -16.40 -4.55 15.77
CA LEU A 671 -16.77 -5.98 15.88
C LEU A 671 -17.65 -6.26 17.11
N ALA A 672 -17.42 -5.58 18.23
CA ALA A 672 -18.21 -5.71 19.44
C ALA A 672 -19.54 -4.92 19.41
N GLY A 673 -19.89 -4.28 18.29
CA GLY A 673 -21.11 -3.48 18.16
C GLY A 673 -21.06 -2.13 18.87
N VAL A 674 -19.89 -1.70 19.35
CA VAL A 674 -19.71 -0.41 20.01
C VAL A 674 -19.75 0.70 18.97
N LYS A 675 -20.80 1.51 19.03
CA LYS A 675 -20.95 2.69 18.17
C LYS A 675 -20.20 3.87 18.78
N PRO A 676 -19.57 4.73 17.96
CA PRO A 676 -19.06 5.98 18.45
C PRO A 676 -20.17 6.84 19.05
N PRO A 677 -19.86 7.70 20.04
CA PRO A 677 -20.87 8.44 20.79
C PRO A 677 -21.42 9.68 20.06
N ILE A 678 -20.61 10.39 19.28
CA ILE A 678 -20.96 11.70 18.71
C ILE A 678 -20.94 11.61 17.19
N CYS A 679 -21.92 12.20 16.51
CA CYS A 679 -21.85 12.44 15.07
C CYS A 679 -21.64 13.94 14.84
N MET A 680 -20.44 14.33 14.40
CA MET A 680 -20.16 15.72 14.02
C MET A 680 -20.40 15.91 12.53
N LYS A 681 -21.49 16.59 12.15
CA LYS A 681 -21.83 16.94 10.76
C LYS A 681 -21.62 18.41 10.47
N PHE A 682 -21.19 18.71 9.25
CA PHE A 682 -20.96 20.06 8.78
C PHE A 682 -21.98 20.41 7.70
N LEU A 683 -22.92 21.29 8.03
CA LEU A 683 -24.00 21.69 7.13
C LEU A 683 -23.87 23.16 6.72
N SER A 684 -24.62 23.54 5.69
CA SER A 684 -24.75 24.95 5.31
C SER A 684 -25.43 25.76 6.42
N ARG A 685 -25.16 27.06 6.47
CA ARG A 685 -25.81 27.97 7.44
C ARG A 685 -27.34 27.88 7.40
N GLY A 686 -27.93 27.81 6.20
CA GLY A 686 -29.38 27.68 6.03
C GLY A 686 -29.91 26.32 6.50
N SER A 687 -29.14 25.24 6.29
CA SER A 687 -29.48 23.91 6.81
C SER A 687 -29.38 23.87 8.33
N ASN A 688 -28.32 24.44 8.93
CA ASN A 688 -28.20 24.56 10.38
C ASN A 688 -29.36 25.35 10.98
N ALA A 689 -29.71 26.51 10.42
CA ALA A 689 -30.85 27.28 10.91
C ALA A 689 -32.19 26.50 10.87
N LYS A 690 -32.38 25.62 9.87
CA LYS A 690 -33.53 24.72 9.80
C LYS A 690 -33.48 23.62 10.85
N VAL A 691 -32.31 23.03 11.07
CA VAL A 691 -32.10 22.00 12.09
C VAL A 691 -32.28 22.59 13.48
N ASP A 692 -31.69 23.75 13.76
CA ASP A 692 -31.85 24.46 15.03
C ASP A 692 -33.32 24.77 15.29
N LYS A 693 -34.03 25.30 14.28
CA LYS A 693 -35.47 25.55 14.38
C LYS A 693 -36.27 24.28 14.68
N PHE A 694 -35.91 23.15 14.05
CA PHE A 694 -36.54 21.85 14.28
C PHE A 694 -36.22 21.26 15.67
N LEU A 695 -35.01 21.47 16.20
CA LEU A 695 -34.63 21.00 17.53
C LEU A 695 -35.25 21.85 18.64
N THR A 696 -35.57 23.12 18.35
CA THR A 696 -36.26 24.03 19.29
C THR A 696 -37.79 23.95 19.22
N SER A 697 -38.34 23.29 18.20
CA SER A 697 -39.79 23.02 18.06
C SER A 697 -40.13 21.66 18.62
#